data_AF-A0A2J8J5E1-F1
#
_entry.id   AF-A0A2J8J5E1-F1
#
_cell.length_a   1.000
_cell.length_b   1.000
_cell.length_c   1.000
_cell.angle_alpha   90.00
_cell.angle_beta   90.00
_cell.angle_gamma   90.00
#
_symmetry.space_group_name_H-M   'P 1'
#
loop_
_entity.id
_entity.type
_entity.pdbx_description
1 polymer ?
#
loop_
_entity_poly.entity_id
_entity_poly.type
_entity_poly.pdbx_seq_one_letter_code
_entity_poly.pdbx_strand_id
1 'polypeptide(L)'
;MGVYPTDLTLQLLAVRRKSGLRDPGLQQTLRGQLRLLENDSREMARVLGELSARLLSIHSDQDRIVVTFKTFEEIWKFSTYHALGFTHHCLANLLMDQAFWLLSPSEEEETAIQVHVDENALRLTHESLLIQEGPFFVLCPDHHVRVMTGPRDAGNGPQALRQASGAPQGEAAPETDSSLPSPSVSSEEVAVAAAPEPLIPFHQWALRIPQDPIDDAMGGPVMPGNPLMAVGLASALADFQGLGPEEMTFRGGDLIEILGAQVPSLPWCVGRHAASGQVGFVRSSLISMQGPVSELESAIFLNEEEKSFFSEGCFSEEDARQLLRRMSGTDVCSVYSLDSVEEAETEQPQEKEIPPPCLSPEPQETLQKVKNVLEQCKTCPGCPQEPASWGLCAASSDVSLQDPEEPSFCLEAEDDWEDPEALSSLLLFLNASGYKASFHGLYDVALPWLSSVFRSFSDEEELTGRLAQARGAAKKAGLLMALARLCFLLGRLCSRRLKLSQARVYFEEALGALEGSFGDLFLVVAVYANLASIYRKQKNREKCAQVVPKAMALLLGTPDHICSTEAEGEILQLALRWAVGGQSLQAEARACFLLARHHVHLKQPEEALPFLERLLLLHRDSGAPEAAWLSDCYLLLADIYSRKCLPHLVLSCVKVASLRTRGSLAGSLRSVNLVLQNTPQPHSLPAQTSHYLRQALASLTPGTGQALRGPLYTSLAQLYSHHGCHGPAITFMTQAVEASAVAGVHAIVDHLVALAWLHVLHGQSPVALDILQSVQDAVVASEDQEGVIANMVAVALKRTGRTRQAAESYYRALRAARDLGQQRNQAVGLANFGALCLHAGASRLAQHYLLEAVRLFSRLPLGECGRDFTHVLLQLGHLCTRQGPAQQGKGYYEWALLVAVEMGHVESQLRAVQRLCHFYSAVMPSEAQCVIYHELQLSLACKVADKVLEGQLLETISQLYLSLGTERAYKSALDYTKRSLGIFIDLQKKEKEAHAWLQAGKIYYILRQSELVDLYIQVAQNVALYTGDPNLGLELFEAAGDIFFDGAWEREKAVSFYRDRALPLAVTTGNRKAELRLCNKLVALLATLEEPQEGLEFAHMALALSITLGKPPEPLPGQDPHFARAQPPGLQGRSRNSCRIFLVSCPGRH
;
A
#
# COMPACT_ATOMS: atom_id res chain seq x y z
N MET A 1 -23.77 33.46 15.31
CA MET A 1 -22.52 32.69 15.16
C MET A 1 -22.90 31.24 15.37
N GLY A 2 -23.26 30.53 14.30
CA GLY A 2 -23.49 29.08 14.38
C GLY A 2 -22.14 28.41 14.66
N VAL A 3 -22.11 27.48 15.61
CA VAL A 3 -20.93 26.66 15.87
C VAL A 3 -20.80 25.71 14.68
N TYR A 4 -19.98 26.07 13.71
CA TYR A 4 -19.63 25.14 12.63
C TYR A 4 -18.80 24.02 13.26
N PRO A 5 -19.15 22.74 13.03
CA PRO A 5 -18.33 21.63 13.50
C PRO A 5 -16.94 21.79 12.88
N THR A 6 -15.89 21.73 13.71
CA THR A 6 -14.50 21.78 13.24
C THR A 6 -13.95 20.37 12.98
N ASP A 7 -14.69 19.35 13.40
CA ASP A 7 -14.38 17.94 13.36
C ASP A 7 -15.27 17.16 12.39
N LEU A 8 -14.69 16.13 11.77
CA LEU A 8 -15.34 15.25 10.82
C LEU A 8 -15.23 13.81 11.31
N THR A 9 -16.35 13.08 11.32
CA THR A 9 -16.39 11.69 11.76
C THR A 9 -16.29 10.74 10.57
N LEU A 10 -15.36 9.80 10.64
CA LEU A 10 -15.18 8.70 9.69
C LEU A 10 -15.73 7.41 10.33
N GLN A 11 -16.77 6.82 9.74
CA GLN A 11 -17.37 5.57 10.23
C GLN A 11 -16.83 4.38 9.43
N LEU A 12 -16.24 3.40 10.12
CA LEU A 12 -15.64 2.22 9.50
C LEU A 12 -16.60 1.03 9.47
N LEU A 13 -16.75 0.41 8.31
CA LEU A 13 -17.61 -0.75 8.10
C LEU A 13 -16.88 -1.83 7.28
N ALA A 14 -16.79 -3.03 7.83
CA ALA A 14 -16.37 -4.24 7.14
C ALA A 14 -17.57 -4.84 6.39
N VAL A 15 -17.46 -4.94 5.07
CA VAL A 15 -18.53 -5.40 4.18
C VAL A 15 -18.05 -6.46 3.20
N ARG A 16 -18.96 -7.30 2.74
CA ARG A 16 -18.73 -8.21 1.60
C ARG A 16 -19.05 -7.46 0.31
N ARG A 17 -18.11 -7.42 -0.63
CA ARG A 17 -18.13 -6.51 -1.77
C ARG A 17 -19.27 -6.74 -2.75
N LYS A 18 -19.63 -8.00 -3.04
CA LYS A 18 -20.76 -8.32 -3.95
C LYS A 18 -22.13 -8.13 -3.33
N SER A 19 -22.29 -8.41 -2.03
CA SER A 19 -23.59 -8.33 -1.35
C SER A 19 -23.83 -7.02 -0.60
N GLY A 20 -22.79 -6.25 -0.32
CA GLY A 20 -22.84 -5.06 0.53
C GLY A 20 -23.16 -5.35 2.00
N LEU A 21 -23.31 -6.63 2.38
CA LEU A 21 -23.68 -7.03 3.73
C LEU A 21 -22.50 -6.90 4.68
N ARG A 22 -22.80 -6.56 5.93
CA ARG A 22 -21.78 -6.46 7.00
C ARG A 22 -21.20 -7.83 7.32
N ASP A 23 -19.88 -7.89 7.49
CA ASP A 23 -19.21 -9.07 7.99
C ASP A 23 -18.89 -8.88 9.48
N PRO A 24 -19.64 -9.54 10.40
CA PRO A 24 -19.49 -9.31 11.83
C PRO A 24 -18.14 -9.82 12.37
N GLY A 25 -17.59 -10.88 11.78
CA GLY A 25 -16.28 -11.41 12.17
C GLY A 25 -15.19 -10.42 11.83
N LEU A 26 -15.17 -9.94 10.58
CA LEU A 26 -14.19 -8.95 10.15
C LEU A 26 -14.35 -7.60 10.88
N GLN A 27 -15.59 -7.19 11.18
CA GLN A 27 -15.85 -5.98 11.97
C GLN A 27 -15.26 -6.10 13.39
N GLN A 28 -15.33 -7.28 14.00
CA GLN A 28 -14.72 -7.51 15.31
C GLN A 28 -13.19 -7.44 15.24
N THR A 29 -12.59 -8.01 14.20
CA THR A 29 -11.14 -7.90 13.96
C THR A 29 -10.72 -6.44 13.78
N LEU A 30 -11.46 -5.68 12.96
CA LEU A 30 -11.23 -4.25 12.74
C LEU A 30 -11.33 -3.46 14.05
N ARG A 31 -12.35 -3.74 14.87
CA ARG A 31 -12.51 -3.10 16.19
C ARG A 31 -11.34 -3.40 17.12
N GLY A 32 -10.85 -4.64 17.12
CA GLY A 32 -9.65 -5.02 17.87
C GLY A 32 -8.42 -4.22 17.44
N GLN A 33 -8.22 -4.04 16.14
CA GLN A 33 -7.11 -3.24 15.60
C GLN A 33 -7.24 -1.75 15.93
N LEU A 34 -8.46 -1.19 15.87
CA LEU A 34 -8.70 0.19 16.29
C LEU A 34 -8.38 0.43 17.76
N ARG A 35 -8.68 -0.51 18.66
CA ARG A 35 -8.31 -0.40 20.09
C ARG A 35 -6.80 -0.31 20.28
N LEU A 36 -6.04 -1.13 19.54
CA LEU A 36 -4.58 -1.08 19.60
C LEU A 36 -4.02 0.26 19.14
N LEU A 37 -4.62 0.87 18.11
CA LEU A 37 -4.23 2.18 17.58
C LEU A 37 -4.74 3.36 18.41
N GLU A 38 -5.78 3.18 19.21
CA GLU A 38 -6.28 4.20 20.15
C GLU A 38 -5.18 4.59 21.16
N ASN A 39 -4.35 3.61 21.55
CA ASN A 39 -3.22 3.81 22.48
C ASN A 39 -1.88 4.18 21.79
N ASP A 40 -1.60 3.73 20.56
CA ASP A 40 -0.43 4.13 19.76
C ASP A 40 -0.85 4.64 18.36
N SER A 41 -1.28 5.90 18.31
CA SER A 41 -1.92 6.50 17.15
C SER A 41 -0.96 7.07 16.09
N ARG A 42 0.36 6.87 16.23
CA ARG A 42 1.38 7.47 15.34
C ARG A 42 1.24 7.01 13.89
N GLU A 43 1.02 5.71 13.68
CA GLU A 43 0.86 5.16 12.33
C GLU A 43 -0.44 5.64 11.70
N MET A 44 -1.53 5.64 12.47
CA MET A 44 -2.82 6.19 12.05
C MET A 44 -2.72 7.67 11.66
N ALA A 45 -2.01 8.48 12.46
CA ALA A 45 -1.78 9.88 12.17
C ALA A 45 -0.94 10.09 10.89
N ARG A 46 0.02 9.20 10.60
CA ARG A 46 0.80 9.25 9.34
C ARG A 46 -0.10 8.96 8.13
N VAL A 47 -0.90 7.90 8.18
CA VAL A 47 -1.82 7.54 7.10
C VAL A 47 -2.84 8.66 6.84
N LEU A 48 -3.43 9.21 7.90
CA LEU A 48 -4.35 10.35 7.76
C LEU A 48 -3.63 11.60 7.24
N GLY A 49 -2.38 11.82 7.65
CA GLY A 49 -1.54 12.90 7.14
C GLY A 49 -1.34 12.83 5.63
N GLU A 50 -1.09 11.65 5.07
CA GLU A 50 -1.04 11.45 3.60
C GLU A 50 -2.38 11.73 2.93
N LEU A 51 -3.49 11.38 3.60
CA LEU A 51 -4.84 11.73 3.18
C LEU A 51 -5.19 13.22 3.40
N SER A 52 -4.24 14.05 3.84
CA SER A 52 -4.44 15.47 4.17
C SER A 52 -5.44 15.73 5.30
N ALA A 53 -5.53 14.80 6.26
CA ALA A 53 -6.35 14.89 7.47
C ALA A 53 -5.52 14.79 8.75
N ARG A 54 -6.00 15.39 9.85
CA ARG A 54 -5.33 15.35 11.16
C ARG A 54 -6.17 14.54 12.14
N LEU A 55 -5.57 13.54 12.79
CA LEU A 55 -6.25 12.72 13.78
C LEU A 55 -6.56 13.52 15.06
N LEU A 56 -7.82 13.50 15.51
CA LEU A 56 -8.21 14.00 16.84
C LEU A 56 -8.34 12.85 17.85
N SER A 57 -9.18 11.87 17.54
CA SER A 57 -9.49 10.76 18.44
C SER A 57 -9.92 9.52 17.65
N ILE A 58 -9.75 8.36 18.27
CA ILE A 58 -10.25 7.08 17.79
C ILE A 58 -11.28 6.62 18.83
N HIS A 59 -12.46 6.22 18.37
CA HIS A 59 -13.52 5.66 19.20
C HIS A 59 -13.80 4.24 18.73
N SER A 60 -12.98 3.30 19.21
CA SER A 60 -12.99 1.90 18.76
C SER A 60 -14.35 1.22 18.99
N ASP A 61 -14.99 1.43 20.15
CA ASP A 61 -16.29 0.81 20.46
C ASP A 61 -17.45 1.30 19.57
N GLN A 62 -17.29 2.44 18.91
CA GLN A 62 -18.26 2.99 17.96
C GLN A 62 -17.83 2.79 16.49
N ASP A 63 -16.68 2.15 16.25
CA ASP A 63 -16.05 1.99 14.93
C ASP A 63 -15.84 3.35 14.22
N ARG A 64 -15.47 4.39 14.98
CA ARG A 64 -15.36 5.78 14.51
C ARG A 64 -13.96 6.34 14.68
N ILE A 65 -13.57 7.20 13.75
CA ILE A 65 -12.36 8.02 13.83
C ILE A 65 -12.76 9.47 13.61
N VAL A 66 -12.29 10.37 14.47
CA VAL A 66 -12.57 11.80 14.36
C VAL A 66 -11.33 12.50 13.83
N VAL A 67 -11.50 13.27 12.77
CA VAL A 67 -10.43 14.02 12.10
C VAL A 67 -10.74 15.51 12.03
N THR A 68 -9.70 16.32 11.83
CA THR A 68 -9.79 17.78 11.63
C THR A 68 -8.91 18.23 10.49
N PHE A 69 -9.18 19.45 10.03
CA PHE A 69 -8.45 20.13 8.97
C PHE A 69 -8.08 21.53 9.45
N LYS A 70 -6.88 21.98 9.12
CA LYS A 70 -6.40 23.33 9.43
C LYS A 70 -6.57 24.30 8.28
N THR A 71 -6.50 23.79 7.04
CA THR A 71 -6.57 24.61 5.83
C THR A 71 -7.64 24.10 4.87
N PHE A 72 -8.09 24.99 4.00
CA PHE A 72 -8.95 24.68 2.88
C PHE A 72 -8.32 23.64 1.92
N GLU A 73 -7.01 23.74 1.72
CA GLU A 73 -6.29 22.79 0.86
C GLU A 73 -6.28 21.37 1.44
N GLU A 74 -6.16 21.24 2.77
CA GLU A 74 -6.22 19.95 3.48
C GLU A 74 -7.59 19.27 3.23
N ILE A 75 -8.70 19.98 3.47
CA ILE A 75 -10.04 19.40 3.30
C ILE A 75 -10.40 19.11 1.83
N TRP A 76 -9.92 19.93 0.88
CA TRP A 76 -10.09 19.67 -0.55
C TRP A 76 -9.37 18.39 -0.99
N LYS A 77 -8.10 18.23 -0.60
CA LYS A 77 -7.35 17.01 -0.92
C LYS A 77 -8.00 15.79 -0.29
N PHE A 78 -8.39 15.88 0.97
CA PHE A 78 -9.11 14.81 1.65
C PHE A 78 -10.41 14.42 0.95
N SER A 79 -11.25 15.39 0.57
CA SER A 79 -12.52 15.12 -0.13
C SER A 79 -12.29 14.49 -1.51
N THR A 80 -11.25 14.94 -2.22
CA THR A 80 -10.82 14.37 -3.51
C THR A 80 -10.39 12.91 -3.33
N TYR A 81 -9.51 12.62 -2.36
CA TYR A 81 -9.05 11.26 -2.06
C TYR A 81 -10.18 10.35 -1.57
N HIS A 82 -11.13 10.89 -0.81
CA HIS A 82 -12.33 10.15 -0.39
C HIS A 82 -13.19 9.79 -1.61
N ALA A 83 -13.47 10.76 -2.48
CA ALA A 83 -14.25 10.55 -3.69
C ALA A 83 -13.56 9.63 -4.71
N LEU A 84 -12.22 9.56 -4.74
CA LEU A 84 -11.50 8.57 -5.56
C LEU A 84 -11.44 7.18 -4.92
N GLY A 85 -11.90 7.02 -3.67
CA GLY A 85 -11.93 5.75 -2.93
C GLY A 85 -10.63 5.43 -2.17
N PHE A 86 -9.65 6.35 -2.14
CA PHE A 86 -8.35 6.09 -1.51
C PHE A 86 -8.43 5.94 0.00
N THR A 87 -9.31 6.71 0.65
CA THR A 87 -9.51 6.62 2.12
C THR A 87 -9.83 5.20 2.59
N HIS A 88 -10.64 4.45 1.84
CA HIS A 88 -10.98 3.06 2.14
C HIS A 88 -9.75 2.16 2.11
N HIS A 89 -8.94 2.27 1.06
CA HIS A 89 -7.80 1.40 0.82
C HIS A 89 -6.60 1.76 1.71
N CYS A 90 -6.35 3.05 1.97
CA CYS A 90 -5.36 3.49 2.95
C CYS A 90 -5.63 2.88 4.34
N LEU A 91 -6.88 2.98 4.82
CA LEU A 91 -7.25 2.44 6.13
C LEU A 91 -7.29 0.91 6.12
N ALA A 92 -7.70 0.28 5.02
CA ALA A 92 -7.61 -1.18 4.90
C ALA A 92 -6.18 -1.70 4.97
N ASN A 93 -5.23 -1.04 4.29
CA ASN A 93 -3.81 -1.40 4.32
C ASN A 93 -3.18 -1.25 5.70
N LEU A 94 -3.67 -0.30 6.51
CA LEU A 94 -3.21 -0.09 7.88
C LEU A 94 -3.82 -1.11 8.85
N LEU A 95 -5.13 -1.36 8.74
CA LEU A 95 -5.89 -2.11 9.74
C LEU A 95 -5.90 -3.62 9.50
N MET A 96 -5.60 -4.09 8.28
CA MET A 96 -5.64 -5.51 7.95
C MET A 96 -4.27 -6.18 8.08
N ASP A 97 -4.29 -7.41 8.60
CA ASP A 97 -3.10 -8.23 8.78
C ASP A 97 -2.64 -8.92 7.48
N GLN A 98 -1.48 -9.56 7.53
CA GLN A 98 -0.92 -10.28 6.38
C GLN A 98 -1.83 -11.44 5.96
N ALA A 99 -2.48 -12.11 6.90
CA ALA A 99 -3.38 -13.23 6.64
C ALA A 99 -4.54 -12.80 5.73
N PHE A 100 -5.17 -11.65 6.01
CA PHE A 100 -6.23 -11.07 5.17
C PHE A 100 -5.84 -10.97 3.70
N TRP A 101 -4.63 -10.46 3.41
CA TRP A 101 -4.16 -10.30 2.03
C TRP A 101 -3.81 -11.63 1.36
N LEU A 102 -3.40 -12.64 2.13
CA LEU A 102 -3.02 -13.96 1.63
C LEU A 102 -4.21 -14.90 1.43
N LEU A 103 -5.36 -14.63 2.04
CA LEU A 103 -6.56 -15.42 1.83
C LEU A 103 -6.86 -15.56 0.33
N SER A 104 -7.36 -16.71 -0.07
CA SER A 104 -7.85 -16.97 -1.43
C SER A 104 -9.35 -16.68 -1.46
N PRO A 105 -9.82 -15.42 -1.58
CA PRO A 105 -11.22 -15.21 -1.77
C PRO A 105 -11.58 -15.85 -3.11
N SER A 106 -12.63 -16.67 -3.11
CA SER A 106 -13.46 -16.79 -4.30
C SER A 106 -13.91 -15.38 -4.70
N GLU A 107 -14.09 -15.08 -5.99
CA GLU A 107 -14.59 -13.77 -6.43
C GLU A 107 -15.93 -13.39 -5.74
N GLU A 108 -16.61 -14.33 -5.08
CA GLU A 108 -17.89 -14.16 -4.39
C GLU A 108 -17.77 -13.67 -2.93
N GLU A 109 -16.60 -13.76 -2.31
CA GLU A 109 -16.39 -13.49 -0.88
C GLU A 109 -15.43 -12.33 -0.58
N GLU A 110 -15.01 -11.53 -1.58
CA GLU A 110 -14.10 -10.41 -1.34
C GLU A 110 -14.68 -9.45 -0.27
N THR A 111 -14.03 -9.42 0.88
CA THR A 111 -14.34 -8.48 1.96
C THR A 111 -13.57 -7.18 1.77
N ALA A 112 -14.19 -6.07 2.15
CA ALA A 112 -13.65 -4.73 2.00
C ALA A 112 -13.97 -3.88 3.23
N ILE A 113 -13.12 -2.90 3.51
CA ILE A 113 -13.38 -1.87 4.51
C ILE A 113 -13.90 -0.64 3.78
N GLN A 114 -15.09 -0.19 4.15
CA GLN A 114 -15.70 1.04 3.71
C GLN A 114 -15.62 2.10 4.82
N VAL A 115 -15.43 3.34 4.40
CA VAL A 115 -15.33 4.50 5.28
C VAL A 115 -16.47 5.42 4.90
N HIS A 116 -17.40 5.68 5.80
CA HIS A 116 -18.50 6.60 5.53
C HIS A 116 -18.19 7.95 6.15
N VAL A 117 -18.39 9.00 5.35
CA VAL A 117 -18.24 10.40 5.73
C VAL A 117 -19.60 11.08 5.62
N ASP A 118 -19.96 11.89 6.61
CA ASP A 118 -21.15 12.73 6.52
C ASP A 118 -20.88 13.90 5.55
N GLU A 119 -21.45 13.80 4.34
CA GLU A 119 -21.30 14.81 3.28
C GLU A 119 -21.78 16.20 3.70
N ASN A 120 -22.80 16.30 4.57
CA ASN A 120 -23.27 17.59 5.06
C ASN A 120 -22.25 18.21 6.02
N ALA A 121 -21.68 17.41 6.91
CA ALA A 121 -20.61 17.86 7.81
C ALA A 121 -19.35 18.25 7.02
N LEU A 122 -18.99 17.50 5.98
CA LEU A 122 -17.88 17.80 5.09
C LEU A 122 -18.09 19.13 4.33
N ARG A 123 -19.30 19.38 3.84
CA ARG A 123 -19.65 20.64 3.18
C ARG A 123 -19.60 21.83 4.14
N LEU A 124 -20.16 21.69 5.34
CA LEU A 124 -20.19 22.77 6.34
C LEU A 124 -18.80 23.12 6.88
N THR A 125 -17.95 22.11 7.12
CA THR A 125 -16.54 22.31 7.51
C THR A 125 -15.76 23.04 6.40
N HIS A 126 -15.99 22.66 5.15
CA HIS A 126 -15.43 23.34 3.98
C HIS A 126 -15.85 24.81 3.88
N GLU A 127 -17.15 25.11 3.98
CA GLU A 127 -17.66 26.48 3.95
C GLU A 127 -17.06 27.32 5.11
N SER A 128 -16.91 26.73 6.29
CA SER A 128 -16.29 27.39 7.44
C SER A 128 -14.82 27.74 7.22
N LEU A 129 -14.02 26.80 6.69
CA LEU A 129 -12.59 27.01 6.42
C LEU A 129 -12.36 28.04 5.31
N LEU A 130 -13.18 28.02 4.25
CA LEU A 130 -13.13 29.03 3.18
C LEU A 130 -13.33 30.45 3.72
N ILE A 131 -14.32 30.65 4.59
CA ILE A 131 -14.59 31.97 5.20
C ILE A 131 -13.43 32.43 6.09
N GLN A 132 -12.71 31.51 6.73
CA GLN A 132 -11.60 31.81 7.63
C GLN A 132 -10.30 32.19 6.89
N GLU A 133 -10.05 31.62 5.71
CA GLU A 133 -8.80 31.83 4.95
C GLU A 133 -8.74 33.13 4.13
N GLY A 134 -9.87 33.82 3.91
CA GLY A 134 -9.91 35.14 3.27
C GLY A 134 -10.80 35.22 2.02
N PRO A 135 -10.37 35.86 0.92
CA PRO A 135 -11.19 35.98 -0.29
C PRO A 135 -11.39 34.63 -0.98
N PHE A 136 -12.61 34.34 -1.40
CA PHE A 136 -12.99 33.11 -2.12
C PHE A 136 -13.83 33.44 -3.35
N PHE A 137 -13.88 32.50 -4.30
CA PHE A 137 -14.59 32.66 -5.57
C PHE A 137 -16.02 32.14 -5.49
N VAL A 138 -16.93 32.85 -6.15
CA VAL A 138 -18.37 32.54 -6.14
C VAL A 138 -18.88 32.61 -7.57
N LEU A 139 -19.74 31.67 -7.95
CA LEU A 139 -20.45 31.73 -9.23
C LEU A 139 -21.68 32.61 -9.08
N CYS A 140 -21.71 33.71 -9.82
CA CYS A 140 -22.85 34.61 -9.82
C CYS A 140 -23.92 34.12 -10.82
N PRO A 141 -25.20 34.55 -10.66
CA PRO A 141 -26.29 34.15 -11.57
C PRO A 141 -26.10 34.57 -13.04
N ASP A 142 -25.15 35.47 -13.32
CA ASP A 142 -24.71 35.87 -14.65
C ASP A 142 -23.62 34.94 -15.23
N HIS A 143 -23.37 33.78 -14.61
CA HIS A 143 -22.35 32.80 -14.98
C HIS A 143 -20.90 33.33 -14.96
N HIS A 144 -20.68 34.48 -14.31
CA HIS A 144 -19.35 35.02 -14.07
C HIS A 144 -18.82 34.60 -12.70
N VAL A 145 -17.54 34.24 -12.64
CA VAL A 145 -16.84 33.96 -11.39
C VAL A 145 -16.29 35.26 -10.81
N ARG A 146 -16.67 35.60 -9.57
CA ARG A 146 -16.21 36.80 -8.88
C ARG A 146 -15.58 36.47 -7.52
N VAL A 147 -14.65 37.30 -7.08
CA VAL A 147 -14.03 37.20 -5.75
C VAL A 147 -14.94 37.88 -4.73
N MET A 148 -15.30 37.18 -3.66
CA MET A 148 -15.91 37.73 -2.46
C MET A 148 -14.90 37.75 -1.31
N THR A 149 -14.76 38.89 -0.65
CA THR A 149 -14.08 39.00 0.65
C THR A 149 -15.10 38.82 1.77
N GLY A 150 -14.83 37.96 2.75
CA GLY A 150 -15.70 37.73 3.90
C GLY A 150 -16.12 39.02 4.64
N PRO A 151 -17.17 38.98 5.48
CA PRO A 151 -17.73 40.18 6.08
C PRO A 151 -16.79 40.76 7.13
N ARG A 152 -15.94 41.71 6.74
CA ARG A 152 -15.25 42.57 7.72
C ARG A 152 -15.16 44.06 7.41
N ASP A 153 -15.46 44.54 6.20
CA ASP A 153 -15.49 45.99 5.96
C ASP A 153 -16.51 46.39 4.87
N ALA A 154 -17.72 46.74 5.32
CA ALA A 154 -18.58 47.72 4.66
C ALA A 154 -19.59 48.25 5.68
N GLY A 155 -19.20 49.27 6.43
CA GLY A 155 -20.15 50.11 7.14
C GLY A 155 -21.06 50.82 6.13
N ASN A 156 -22.21 50.22 5.85
CA ASN A 156 -23.53 50.82 5.57
C ASN A 156 -24.45 49.75 4.94
N GLY A 157 -25.54 49.40 5.64
CA GLY A 157 -26.40 48.23 5.37
C GLY A 157 -27.28 48.29 4.09
N PRO A 158 -28.24 47.35 3.88
CA PRO A 158 -29.10 46.74 4.92
C PRO A 158 -29.31 45.20 4.91
N GLN A 159 -29.73 44.71 6.08
CA GLN A 159 -30.65 43.59 6.39
C GLN A 159 -30.25 42.10 6.24
N ALA A 160 -29.69 41.59 7.35
CA ALA A 160 -30.07 40.37 8.10
C ALA A 160 -30.73 39.17 7.38
N LEU A 161 -29.94 38.13 7.13
CA LEU A 161 -30.40 36.74 7.04
C LEU A 161 -30.83 36.24 8.44
N ARG A 162 -32.13 36.24 8.72
CA ARG A 162 -32.75 35.39 9.75
C ARG A 162 -33.27 34.12 9.08
N GLN A 163 -32.57 33.01 9.24
CA GLN A 163 -33.18 31.68 9.15
C GLN A 163 -33.64 31.30 10.55
N ALA A 164 -34.96 31.18 10.71
CA ALA A 164 -35.58 30.74 11.95
C ALA A 164 -35.31 29.25 12.16
N SER A 165 -34.67 28.93 13.27
CA SER A 165 -34.54 27.60 13.83
C SER A 165 -35.88 27.13 14.41
N GLY A 166 -36.43 26.03 13.88
CA GLY A 166 -37.49 25.27 14.54
C GLY A 166 -36.88 24.06 15.26
N ALA A 167 -36.88 24.08 16.59
CA ALA A 167 -36.62 22.90 17.42
C ALA A 167 -37.91 22.05 17.54
N PRO A 168 -37.83 20.72 17.77
CA PRO A 168 -38.99 19.89 18.03
C PRO A 168 -39.23 19.77 19.55
N GLN A 169 -40.50 19.83 20.00
CA GLN A 169 -40.92 19.19 21.26
C GLN A 169 -42.46 19.10 21.35
N GLY A 170 -42.95 17.86 21.50
CA GLY A 170 -43.96 17.45 22.49
C GLY A 170 -45.43 17.85 22.35
N GLU A 171 -46.25 16.87 21.97
CA GLU A 171 -47.61 16.52 22.47
C GLU A 171 -48.64 17.61 22.84
N ALA A 172 -49.76 17.64 22.10
CA ALA A 172 -51.12 17.32 22.56
C ALA A 172 -52.20 18.06 21.73
N ALA A 173 -53.16 17.30 21.19
CA ALA A 173 -54.45 17.74 20.62
C ALA A 173 -55.37 18.31 21.74
N PRO A 174 -56.59 18.88 21.48
CA PRO A 174 -57.43 18.73 20.27
C PRO A 174 -58.21 19.98 19.78
N GLU A 175 -58.86 19.82 18.61
CA GLU A 175 -60.20 20.33 18.19
C GLU A 175 -60.51 21.85 18.33
N THR A 176 -61.06 22.59 17.38
CA THR A 176 -62.23 22.37 16.51
C THR A 176 -62.27 23.47 15.40
N ASP A 177 -62.88 23.12 14.27
CA ASP A 177 -63.68 23.95 13.35
C ASP A 177 -63.30 25.41 13.04
N SER A 178 -63.06 25.71 11.75
CA SER A 178 -64.12 26.20 10.83
C SER A 178 -63.58 26.93 9.59
N SER A 179 -64.19 26.57 8.45
CA SER A 179 -64.54 27.39 7.27
C SER A 179 -63.47 28.10 6.41
N LEU A 180 -63.41 27.62 5.16
CA LEU A 180 -63.17 28.37 3.91
C LEU A 180 -64.05 29.66 3.82
N PRO A 181 -63.61 30.73 3.11
CA PRO A 181 -63.73 30.77 1.65
C PRO A 181 -62.60 31.47 0.85
N SER A 182 -62.57 31.05 -0.41
CA SER A 182 -61.92 31.50 -1.66
C SER A 182 -62.11 33.00 -2.06
N PRO A 183 -61.77 33.43 -3.29
CA PRO A 183 -60.45 33.56 -3.94
C PRO A 183 -60.24 34.99 -4.51
N SER A 184 -59.01 35.44 -4.81
CA SER A 184 -58.78 36.36 -5.95
C SER A 184 -57.29 36.70 -6.18
N VAL A 185 -56.82 36.26 -7.36
CA VAL A 185 -56.05 37.00 -8.37
C VAL A 185 -55.00 38.00 -7.89
N SER A 186 -53.72 37.65 -8.04
CA SER A 186 -52.86 38.18 -9.12
C SER A 186 -51.44 37.63 -8.98
N SER A 187 -50.97 37.04 -10.08
CA SER A 187 -49.63 36.52 -10.24
C SER A 187 -48.66 37.68 -10.43
N GLU A 188 -47.86 37.99 -9.42
CA GLU A 188 -46.52 38.55 -9.59
C GLU A 188 -45.54 37.55 -8.98
N GLU A 189 -45.00 36.67 -9.83
CA GLU A 189 -43.81 35.90 -9.49
C GLU A 189 -42.65 36.89 -9.37
N VAL A 190 -42.41 37.36 -8.14
CA VAL A 190 -41.13 37.95 -7.76
C VAL A 190 -40.11 36.82 -7.84
N ALA A 191 -39.34 36.79 -8.93
CA ALA A 191 -38.17 35.93 -9.07
C ALA A 191 -37.24 36.20 -7.88
N VAL A 192 -37.17 35.24 -6.96
CA VAL A 192 -36.18 35.22 -5.88
C VAL A 192 -34.82 35.12 -6.56
N ALA A 193 -34.04 36.20 -6.55
CA ALA A 193 -32.69 36.21 -7.09
C ALA A 193 -31.87 35.11 -6.39
N ALA A 194 -31.39 34.12 -7.16
CA ALA A 194 -30.58 33.03 -6.65
C ALA A 194 -29.34 33.59 -5.95
N ALA A 195 -29.10 33.16 -4.71
CA ALA A 195 -27.93 33.56 -3.95
C ALA A 195 -26.67 33.04 -4.65
N PRO A 196 -25.56 33.80 -4.65
CA PRO A 196 -24.33 33.38 -5.33
C PRO A 196 -23.70 32.21 -4.56
N GLU A 197 -23.43 31.10 -5.26
CA GLU A 197 -22.97 29.84 -4.64
C GLU A 197 -21.43 29.74 -4.65
N PRO A 198 -20.80 29.34 -3.52
CA PRO A 198 -19.36 29.19 -3.47
C PRO A 198 -18.93 28.07 -4.42
N LEU A 199 -17.85 28.31 -5.19
CA LEU A 199 -17.32 27.30 -6.09
C LEU A 199 -16.79 26.09 -5.30
N ILE A 200 -16.85 24.91 -5.94
CA ILE A 200 -16.30 23.67 -5.39
C ILE A 200 -14.79 23.79 -5.16
N PRO A 201 -14.21 22.97 -4.26
CA PRO A 201 -12.86 23.22 -3.80
C PRO A 201 -11.78 23.24 -4.91
N PHE A 202 -11.88 22.34 -5.90
CA PHE A 202 -10.94 22.33 -7.03
C PHE A 202 -10.95 23.67 -7.80
N HIS A 203 -12.13 24.25 -8.05
CA HIS A 203 -12.26 25.52 -8.76
C HIS A 203 -11.68 26.68 -7.95
N GLN A 204 -11.87 26.70 -6.62
CA GLN A 204 -11.24 27.70 -5.75
C GLN A 204 -9.71 27.69 -5.89
N TRP A 205 -9.11 26.49 -5.93
CA TRP A 205 -7.67 26.33 -6.11
C TRP A 205 -7.22 26.70 -7.53
N ALA A 206 -7.88 26.17 -8.56
CA ALA A 206 -7.52 26.41 -9.96
C ALA A 206 -7.59 27.89 -10.35
N LEU A 207 -8.45 28.66 -9.66
CA LEU A 207 -8.67 30.09 -9.92
C LEU A 207 -7.87 31.03 -9.01
N ARG A 208 -7.07 30.54 -8.06
CA ARG A 208 -6.26 31.37 -7.11
C ARG A 208 -5.27 32.34 -7.79
N ILE A 209 -4.95 32.14 -9.07
CA ILE A 209 -4.03 33.00 -9.84
C ILE A 209 -4.66 34.40 -10.02
N PRO A 210 -3.91 35.49 -9.76
CA PRO A 210 -4.46 36.86 -9.76
C PRO A 210 -5.24 37.17 -11.04
N GLN A 211 -6.45 37.71 -10.89
CA GLN A 211 -7.24 38.23 -12.00
C GLN A 211 -6.50 39.42 -12.64
N ASP A 212 -6.19 39.30 -13.93
CA ASP A 212 -5.87 40.47 -14.73
C ASP A 212 -7.19 41.13 -15.16
N PRO A 213 -7.35 42.46 -15.07
CA PRO A 213 -8.56 43.17 -15.49
C PRO A 213 -8.84 43.06 -17.00
N ILE A 214 -7.94 42.42 -17.75
CA ILE A 214 -8.12 42.05 -19.14
C ILE A 214 -9.11 40.89 -19.26
N ASP A 215 -9.11 39.94 -18.31
CA ASP A 215 -9.93 38.73 -18.36
C ASP A 215 -11.45 39.04 -18.29
N ASP A 216 -11.84 40.08 -17.55
CA ASP A 216 -13.25 40.52 -17.44
C ASP A 216 -13.77 41.24 -18.69
N ALA A 217 -12.89 41.91 -19.44
CA ALA A 217 -13.25 42.60 -20.69
C ALA A 217 -13.44 41.63 -21.88
N MET A 218 -12.99 40.38 -21.73
CA MET A 218 -13.00 39.32 -22.74
C MET A 218 -14.28 38.47 -22.69
N GLY A 219 -15.00 38.50 -21.57
CA GLY A 219 -16.25 37.78 -21.36
C GLY A 219 -17.41 38.49 -22.04
N GLY A 220 -17.76 38.08 -23.25
CA GLY A 220 -19.12 38.32 -23.77
C GLY A 220 -20.16 37.52 -22.97
N PRO A 221 -21.48 37.79 -23.13
CA PRO A 221 -22.52 37.07 -22.41
C PRO A 221 -22.39 35.56 -22.67
N VAL A 222 -22.13 34.80 -21.60
CA VAL A 222 -22.16 33.32 -21.62
C VAL A 222 -23.61 32.92 -21.81
N MET A 223 -23.98 32.56 -23.04
CA MET A 223 -25.33 32.06 -23.31
C MET A 223 -25.48 30.67 -22.71
N PRO A 224 -26.63 30.34 -22.09
CA PRO A 224 -26.95 28.97 -21.68
C PRO A 224 -27.20 28.11 -22.92
N GLY A 225 -26.12 27.64 -23.53
CA GLY A 225 -26.13 26.68 -24.63
C GLY A 225 -25.85 25.27 -24.15
N ASN A 226 -26.20 24.28 -24.97
CA ASN A 226 -26.04 22.84 -24.70
C ASN A 226 -24.67 22.54 -24.03
N PRO A 227 -24.62 21.89 -22.86
CA PRO A 227 -23.40 21.76 -22.04
C PRO A 227 -22.35 20.80 -22.61
N LEU A 228 -22.63 20.19 -23.78
CA LEU A 228 -21.86 19.12 -24.39
C LEU A 228 -20.99 19.65 -25.52
N MET A 229 -19.74 19.16 -25.57
CA MET A 229 -18.90 19.30 -26.75
C MET A 229 -19.54 18.56 -27.92
N ALA A 230 -19.48 19.16 -29.11
CA ALA A 230 -20.13 18.61 -30.28
C ALA A 230 -19.16 18.49 -31.46
N VAL A 231 -19.27 17.40 -32.20
CA VAL A 231 -18.49 17.08 -33.40
C VAL A 231 -19.46 16.74 -34.52
N GLY A 232 -19.11 17.06 -35.77
CA GLY A 232 -19.90 16.70 -36.94
C GLY A 232 -20.44 17.90 -37.72
N LEU A 233 -21.58 17.70 -38.40
CA LEU A 233 -22.18 18.72 -39.28
C LEU A 233 -23.05 19.70 -38.48
N ALA A 234 -22.90 20.98 -38.79
CA ALA A 234 -23.69 22.08 -38.26
C ALA A 234 -24.39 22.85 -39.38
N SER A 235 -25.60 23.34 -39.13
CA SER A 235 -26.26 24.34 -39.97
C SER A 235 -25.99 25.75 -39.45
N ALA A 236 -25.65 26.66 -40.36
CA ALA A 236 -25.59 28.09 -40.06
C ALA A 236 -27.00 28.65 -39.76
N LEU A 237 -27.14 29.34 -38.63
CA LEU A 237 -28.39 29.96 -38.18
C LEU A 237 -28.63 31.35 -38.79
N ALA A 238 -27.57 32.02 -39.20
CA ALA A 238 -27.62 33.38 -39.76
C ALA A 238 -26.44 33.62 -40.71
N ASP A 239 -26.56 34.68 -41.51
CA ASP A 239 -25.47 35.16 -42.37
C ASP A 239 -24.33 35.72 -41.51
N PHE A 240 -23.09 35.35 -41.84
CA PHE A 240 -21.89 35.85 -41.19
C PHE A 240 -20.83 36.23 -42.21
N GLN A 241 -20.32 37.46 -42.10
CA GLN A 241 -19.23 37.96 -42.91
C GLN A 241 -17.96 38.04 -42.06
N GLY A 242 -16.95 37.24 -42.41
CA GLY A 242 -15.67 37.21 -41.70
C GLY A 242 -14.92 38.53 -41.85
N LEU A 243 -14.26 38.98 -40.78
CA LEU A 243 -13.50 40.24 -40.76
C LEU A 243 -12.07 40.09 -41.32
N GLY A 244 -11.60 38.87 -41.53
CA GLY A 244 -10.26 38.56 -42.04
C GLY A 244 -10.22 37.21 -42.78
N PRO A 245 -9.09 36.85 -43.41
CA PRO A 245 -8.96 35.64 -44.23
C PRO A 245 -9.13 34.34 -43.44
N GLU A 246 -8.90 34.39 -42.12
CA GLU A 246 -9.04 33.26 -41.20
C GLU A 246 -10.49 33.01 -40.76
N GLU A 247 -11.39 33.99 -40.91
CA GLU A 247 -12.80 33.89 -40.51
C GLU A 247 -13.66 33.46 -41.69
N MET A 248 -14.42 32.38 -41.52
CA MET A 248 -15.21 31.80 -42.58
C MET A 248 -16.47 32.63 -42.83
N THR A 249 -16.76 32.94 -44.10
CA THR A 249 -18.00 33.63 -44.50
C THR A 249 -19.03 32.61 -44.97
N PHE A 250 -20.25 32.67 -44.42
CA PHE A 250 -21.32 31.72 -44.70
C PHE A 250 -22.70 32.38 -44.61
N ARG A 251 -23.72 31.75 -45.20
CA ARG A 251 -25.13 32.18 -45.19
C ARG A 251 -25.99 31.28 -44.33
N GLY A 252 -27.11 31.81 -43.84
CA GLY A 252 -28.09 31.04 -43.09
C GLY A 252 -28.59 29.83 -43.89
N GLY A 253 -28.49 28.64 -43.30
CA GLY A 253 -28.82 27.36 -43.94
C GLY A 253 -27.63 26.59 -44.54
N ASP A 254 -26.44 27.20 -44.63
CA ASP A 254 -25.24 26.51 -45.12
C ASP A 254 -24.82 25.38 -44.16
N LEU A 255 -24.28 24.29 -44.72
CA LEU A 255 -23.74 23.17 -43.97
C LEU A 255 -22.24 23.36 -43.72
N ILE A 256 -21.85 23.22 -42.46
CA ILE A 256 -20.48 23.39 -41.97
C ILE A 256 -20.06 22.10 -41.26
N GLU A 257 -18.99 21.47 -41.74
CA GLU A 257 -18.35 20.34 -41.07
C GLU A 257 -17.39 20.88 -39.99
N ILE A 258 -17.63 20.59 -38.71
CA ILE A 258 -16.74 21.01 -37.62
C ILE A 258 -15.46 20.16 -37.65
N LEU A 259 -14.30 20.83 -37.78
CA LEU A 259 -12.99 20.18 -37.74
C LEU A 259 -12.48 20.22 -36.29
N GLY A 260 -12.51 19.06 -35.63
CA GLY A 260 -12.26 18.94 -34.18
C GLY A 260 -13.56 18.96 -33.40
N ALA A 261 -13.63 19.72 -32.29
CA ALA A 261 -14.83 19.85 -31.48
C ALA A 261 -15.25 21.31 -31.24
N GLN A 262 -16.55 21.54 -31.25
CA GLN A 262 -17.16 22.76 -30.71
C GLN A 262 -17.16 22.67 -29.19
N VAL A 263 -16.47 23.60 -28.54
CA VAL A 263 -16.42 23.69 -27.07
C VAL A 263 -17.51 24.65 -26.59
N PRO A 264 -18.40 24.22 -25.67
CA PRO A 264 -19.37 25.11 -25.04
C PRO A 264 -18.67 26.28 -24.35
N SER A 265 -19.31 27.45 -24.27
CA SER A 265 -18.76 28.71 -23.72
C SER A 265 -17.66 29.40 -24.53
N LEU A 266 -17.04 28.75 -25.52
CA LEU A 266 -16.09 29.41 -26.41
C LEU A 266 -16.78 30.03 -27.64
N PRO A 267 -16.41 31.26 -28.03
CA PRO A 267 -17.09 31.99 -29.11
C PRO A 267 -16.72 31.49 -30.51
N TRP A 268 -15.65 30.70 -30.64
CA TRP A 268 -15.13 30.22 -31.91
C TRP A 268 -14.97 28.69 -31.90
N CYS A 269 -15.08 28.09 -33.08
CA CYS A 269 -14.66 26.74 -33.42
C CYS A 269 -14.08 26.74 -34.84
N VAL A 270 -13.42 25.66 -35.27
CA VAL A 270 -12.90 25.52 -36.64
C VAL A 270 -13.87 24.67 -37.44
N GLY A 271 -14.20 25.12 -38.66
CA GLY A 271 -15.10 24.39 -39.54
C GLY A 271 -14.68 24.47 -41.00
N ARG A 272 -15.15 23.50 -41.77
CA ARG A 272 -15.06 23.43 -43.22
C ARG A 272 -16.43 23.66 -43.82
N HIS A 273 -16.55 24.67 -44.67
CA HIS A 273 -17.78 24.91 -45.42
C HIS A 273 -17.98 23.81 -46.47
N ALA A 274 -19.10 23.09 -46.39
CA ALA A 274 -19.31 21.87 -47.19
C ALA A 274 -19.30 22.12 -48.70
N ALA A 275 -19.76 23.29 -49.16
CA ALA A 275 -19.87 23.60 -50.58
C ALA A 275 -18.61 24.25 -51.19
N SER A 276 -17.88 25.06 -50.43
CA SER A 276 -16.68 25.75 -50.93
C SER A 276 -15.37 25.06 -50.56
N GLY A 277 -15.39 24.13 -49.60
CA GLY A 277 -14.19 23.51 -49.03
C GLY A 277 -13.33 24.47 -48.21
N GLN A 278 -13.75 25.72 -48.02
CA GLN A 278 -13.03 26.71 -47.23
C GLN A 278 -13.02 26.28 -45.77
N VAL A 279 -11.83 26.30 -45.16
CA VAL A 279 -11.65 26.05 -43.72
C VAL A 279 -11.37 27.37 -43.02
N GLY A 280 -12.02 27.61 -41.87
CA GLY A 280 -11.83 28.84 -41.11
C GLY A 280 -12.46 28.81 -39.73
N PHE A 281 -12.29 29.89 -38.98
CA PHE A 281 -12.99 30.10 -37.73
C PHE A 281 -14.46 30.40 -37.97
N VAL A 282 -15.30 29.74 -37.18
CA VAL A 282 -16.76 29.81 -37.22
C VAL A 282 -17.26 30.27 -35.84
N ARG A 283 -18.20 31.22 -35.81
CA ARG A 283 -18.78 31.67 -34.55
C ARG A 283 -19.74 30.63 -33.98
N SER A 284 -19.45 30.14 -32.78
CA SER A 284 -20.24 29.10 -32.09
C SER A 284 -21.70 29.49 -31.88
N SER A 285 -22.01 30.79 -31.72
CA SER A 285 -23.38 31.28 -31.52
C SER A 285 -24.23 31.34 -32.79
N LEU A 286 -23.61 31.19 -33.97
CA LEU A 286 -24.28 31.31 -35.27
C LEU A 286 -24.47 29.96 -35.95
N ILE A 287 -24.23 28.86 -35.24
CA ILE A 287 -24.34 27.50 -35.76
C ILE A 287 -25.18 26.63 -34.84
N SER A 288 -25.90 25.67 -35.42
CA SER A 288 -26.66 24.65 -34.70
C SER A 288 -26.31 23.27 -35.24
N MET A 289 -25.89 22.37 -34.35
CA MET A 289 -25.44 21.02 -34.70
C MET A 289 -26.59 20.15 -35.20
N GLN A 290 -26.36 19.35 -36.26
CA GLN A 290 -27.35 18.46 -36.86
C GLN A 290 -27.12 17.00 -36.44
N GLY A 291 -28.20 16.30 -36.08
CA GLY A 291 -28.20 14.88 -35.65
C GLY A 291 -28.20 14.71 -34.13
N PRO A 292 -28.45 13.49 -33.59
CA PRO A 292 -28.06 13.21 -32.22
C PRO A 292 -26.55 13.51 -32.15
N VAL A 293 -26.14 14.38 -31.22
CA VAL A 293 -24.73 14.66 -30.92
C VAL A 293 -24.08 13.29 -30.85
N SER A 294 -23.30 12.92 -31.88
CA SER A 294 -22.83 11.54 -32.03
C SER A 294 -22.23 11.15 -30.71
N GLU A 295 -22.69 10.04 -30.14
CA GLU A 295 -22.22 9.50 -28.87
C GLU A 295 -20.70 9.52 -28.94
N LEU A 296 -20.09 10.55 -28.35
CA LEU A 296 -18.67 10.59 -28.11
C LEU A 296 -18.50 9.41 -27.16
N GLU A 297 -18.09 8.25 -27.69
CA GLU A 297 -18.02 6.99 -26.93
C GLU A 297 -17.18 7.19 -25.64
N SER A 298 -16.32 8.21 -25.62
CA SER A 298 -15.68 8.76 -24.44
C SER A 298 -16.39 10.04 -23.93
N ALA A 299 -16.89 10.02 -22.69
CA ALA A 299 -17.42 11.22 -22.02
C ALA A 299 -16.42 12.39 -21.83
N ILE A 300 -15.15 12.16 -22.19
CA ILE A 300 -14.05 13.13 -22.20
C ILE A 300 -13.48 13.03 -23.60
N PHE A 301 -13.56 14.08 -24.42
CA PHE A 301 -13.08 14.14 -25.82
C PHE A 301 -11.60 13.75 -25.91
N LEU A 302 -11.32 12.45 -26.04
CA LEU A 302 -10.01 11.81 -26.12
C LEU A 302 -10.05 10.76 -27.23
N ASN A 303 -9.12 10.84 -28.17
CA ASN A 303 -8.93 9.80 -29.18
C ASN A 303 -7.98 8.70 -28.68
N GLU A 304 -7.70 7.69 -29.51
CA GLU A 304 -6.86 6.54 -29.12
C GLU A 304 -5.39 6.92 -28.89
N GLU A 305 -4.83 7.85 -29.67
CA GLU A 305 -3.46 8.34 -29.47
C GLU A 305 -3.32 9.11 -28.15
N GLU A 306 -4.28 9.97 -27.79
CA GLU A 306 -4.31 10.66 -26.50
C GLU A 306 -4.57 9.73 -25.32
N LYS A 307 -5.32 8.63 -25.50
CA LYS A 307 -5.45 7.59 -24.47
C LYS A 307 -4.11 6.88 -24.23
N SER A 308 -3.29 6.74 -25.27
CA SER A 308 -1.97 6.10 -25.15
C SER A 308 -1.00 6.86 -24.23
N PHE A 309 -1.20 8.18 -24.02
CA PHE A 309 -0.44 8.98 -23.05
C PHE A 309 -0.41 8.36 -21.64
N PHE A 310 -1.52 7.77 -21.18
CA PHE A 310 -1.56 7.14 -19.85
C PHE A 310 -0.75 5.84 -19.80
N SER A 311 -0.51 5.23 -20.96
CA SER A 311 0.31 4.04 -21.15
C SER A 311 1.75 4.34 -21.57
N GLU A 312 2.11 5.58 -21.88
CA GLU A 312 3.49 5.97 -22.24
C GLU A 312 4.45 5.62 -21.08
N GLY A 313 5.39 4.72 -21.34
CA GLY A 313 6.24 4.10 -20.31
C GLY A 313 5.81 2.68 -19.89
N CYS A 314 5.04 1.98 -20.74
CA CYS A 314 4.66 0.58 -20.56
C CYS A 314 5.78 -0.29 -19.98
N PHE A 315 5.43 -1.01 -18.92
CA PHE A 315 6.28 -2.01 -18.29
C PHE A 315 6.60 -3.13 -19.29
N SER A 316 7.87 -3.23 -19.71
CA SER A 316 8.26 -4.13 -20.80
C SER A 316 8.25 -5.60 -20.35
N GLU A 317 8.25 -6.52 -21.32
CA GLU A 317 8.38 -7.96 -21.01
C GLU A 317 9.73 -8.27 -20.34
N GLU A 318 10.77 -7.47 -20.59
CA GLU A 318 12.05 -7.61 -19.90
C GLU A 318 11.97 -7.14 -18.44
N ASP A 319 11.31 -6.00 -18.19
CA ASP A 319 11.04 -5.53 -16.83
C ASP A 319 10.21 -6.55 -16.04
N ALA A 320 9.25 -7.20 -16.69
CA ALA A 320 8.47 -8.29 -16.13
C ALA A 320 9.33 -9.49 -15.75
N ARG A 321 10.22 -9.93 -16.64
CA ARG A 321 11.15 -11.02 -16.35
C ARG A 321 12.10 -10.67 -15.21
N GLN A 322 12.64 -9.45 -15.19
CA GLN A 322 13.53 -8.99 -14.13
C GLN A 322 12.81 -8.90 -12.78
N LEU A 323 11.59 -8.38 -12.74
CA LEU A 323 10.77 -8.31 -11.53
C LEU A 323 10.43 -9.70 -11.00
N LEU A 324 9.98 -10.61 -11.87
CA LEU A 324 9.63 -11.97 -11.46
C LEU A 324 10.86 -12.74 -10.99
N ARG A 325 12.03 -12.58 -11.63
CA ARG A 325 13.30 -13.16 -11.16
C ARG A 325 13.70 -12.64 -9.78
N ARG A 326 13.51 -11.34 -9.52
CA ARG A 326 13.78 -10.73 -8.21
C ARG A 326 12.83 -11.28 -7.13
N MET A 327 11.58 -11.56 -7.49
CA MET A 327 10.58 -12.12 -6.58
C MET A 327 10.69 -13.63 -6.39
N SER A 328 11.14 -14.36 -7.41
CA SER A 328 11.28 -15.81 -7.45
C SER A 328 12.61 -16.29 -6.88
N GLY A 329 13.30 -15.48 -6.05
CA GLY A 329 14.36 -15.90 -5.12
C GLY A 329 15.17 -17.12 -5.56
N THR A 330 16.27 -16.89 -6.28
CA THR A 330 17.12 -17.92 -6.91
C THR A 330 17.92 -18.78 -5.94
N ASP A 331 17.85 -18.51 -4.62
CA ASP A 331 18.79 -19.08 -3.65
C ASP A 331 18.51 -20.55 -3.33
N VAL A 332 17.26 -21.03 -3.29
CA VAL A 332 16.97 -22.43 -2.84
C VAL A 332 17.56 -23.49 -3.79
N CYS A 333 17.73 -23.15 -5.06
CA CYS A 333 18.14 -24.10 -6.11
C CYS A 333 19.66 -24.08 -6.39
N SER A 334 20.37 -23.07 -5.89
CA SER A 334 21.82 -22.89 -6.08
C SER A 334 22.59 -22.87 -4.76
N VAL A 335 21.94 -22.49 -3.66
CA VAL A 335 22.48 -22.42 -2.32
C VAL A 335 21.90 -23.53 -1.45
N TYR A 336 22.75 -24.19 -0.67
CA TYR A 336 22.32 -25.23 0.26
C TYR A 336 21.39 -24.62 1.32
N SER A 337 20.25 -25.26 1.56
CA SER A 337 19.33 -24.85 2.60
C SER A 337 19.76 -25.36 3.98
N LEU A 338 19.77 -24.47 4.98
CA LEU A 338 20.05 -24.81 6.37
C LEU A 338 18.80 -25.37 7.07
N ASP A 339 18.96 -26.44 7.86
CA ASP A 339 17.86 -27.03 8.62
C ASP A 339 17.56 -26.22 9.90
N SER A 340 16.55 -25.36 9.86
CA SER A 340 16.23 -24.39 10.92
C SER A 340 14.90 -24.66 11.69
N VAL A 341 14.16 -25.72 11.34
CA VAL A 341 12.79 -25.94 11.84
C VAL A 341 12.73 -26.60 13.22
N GLU A 342 13.74 -27.41 13.61
CA GLU A 342 13.71 -28.15 14.88
C GLU A 342 13.72 -27.25 16.14
N GLU A 343 14.22 -26.00 16.08
CA GLU A 343 14.23 -25.14 17.27
C GLU A 343 12.86 -24.56 17.64
N ALA A 344 11.96 -24.39 16.66
CA ALA A 344 10.64 -23.82 16.89
C ALA A 344 9.68 -24.78 17.61
N GLU A 345 9.87 -26.09 17.41
CA GLU A 345 9.02 -27.12 18.02
C GLU A 345 9.36 -27.40 19.50
N THR A 346 10.55 -27.00 19.97
CA THR A 346 11.01 -27.29 21.34
C THR A 346 10.59 -26.29 22.42
N GLU A 347 10.00 -25.13 22.09
CA GLU A 347 9.72 -24.07 23.09
C GLU A 347 8.30 -23.46 23.08
N GLN A 348 7.35 -23.99 22.31
CA GLN A 348 5.94 -23.60 22.45
C GLN A 348 5.02 -24.84 22.47
N PRO A 349 4.16 -25.01 23.49
CA PRO A 349 2.94 -25.77 23.29
C PRO A 349 2.04 -24.91 22.38
N GLN A 350 2.14 -25.11 21.07
CA GLN A 350 1.17 -24.52 20.14
C GLN A 350 -0.20 -25.10 20.47
N GLU A 351 -1.12 -24.26 20.90
CA GLU A 351 -2.53 -24.49 20.61
C GLU A 351 -2.62 -24.69 19.09
N LYS A 352 -2.94 -25.91 18.68
CA LYS A 352 -3.24 -26.22 17.29
C LYS A 352 -4.48 -25.41 16.90
N GLU A 353 -4.27 -24.20 16.39
CA GLU A 353 -5.26 -23.57 15.54
C GLU A 353 -5.53 -24.54 14.39
N ILE A 354 -6.81 -24.92 14.26
CA ILE A 354 -7.28 -25.77 13.18
C ILE A 354 -6.95 -25.01 11.89
N PRO A 355 -6.07 -25.53 11.01
CA PRO A 355 -5.80 -24.85 9.76
C PRO A 355 -7.12 -24.74 8.98
N PRO A 356 -7.37 -23.62 8.28
CA PRO A 356 -8.54 -23.49 7.44
C PRO A 356 -8.56 -24.67 6.44
N PRO A 357 -9.75 -25.09 5.96
CA PRO A 357 -9.88 -26.19 5.01
C PRO A 357 -9.29 -25.77 3.66
N CYS A 358 -7.98 -25.84 3.53
CA CYS A 358 -7.29 -25.61 2.28
C CYS A 358 -7.12 -26.94 1.56
N LEU A 359 -7.53 -26.95 0.29
CA LEU A 359 -7.32 -28.02 -0.69
C LEU A 359 -5.81 -28.20 -0.94
N SER A 360 -5.07 -28.79 0.00
CA SER A 360 -3.73 -29.28 -0.29
C SER A 360 -3.87 -30.48 -1.23
N PRO A 361 -3.15 -30.52 -2.37
CA PRO A 361 -3.21 -31.65 -3.27
C PRO A 361 -2.74 -32.90 -2.52
N GLU A 362 -3.40 -34.04 -2.77
CA GLU A 362 -3.00 -35.25 -2.09
C GLU A 362 -1.54 -35.59 -2.47
N PRO A 363 -0.70 -36.03 -1.51
CA PRO A 363 0.71 -36.33 -1.77
C PRO A 363 0.95 -37.33 -2.92
N GLN A 364 -0.03 -38.18 -3.21
CA GLN A 364 0.03 -39.14 -4.31
C GLN A 364 -0.22 -38.46 -5.67
N GLU A 365 -1.11 -37.47 -5.72
CA GLU A 365 -1.37 -36.70 -6.93
C GLU A 365 -0.16 -35.84 -7.31
N THR A 366 0.47 -35.16 -6.34
CA THR A 366 1.68 -34.37 -6.57
C THR A 366 2.80 -35.25 -7.12
N LEU A 367 3.02 -36.42 -6.54
CA LEU A 367 4.05 -37.35 -6.98
C LEU A 367 3.79 -37.88 -8.40
N GLN A 368 2.53 -38.19 -8.73
CA GLN A 368 2.16 -38.65 -10.07
C GLN A 368 2.42 -37.55 -11.12
N LYS A 369 2.08 -36.30 -10.79
CA LYS A 369 2.36 -35.13 -11.65
C LYS A 369 3.86 -34.94 -11.88
N VAL A 370 4.67 -35.02 -10.83
CA VAL A 370 6.14 -34.95 -10.92
C VAL A 370 6.70 -36.02 -11.85
N LYS A 371 6.26 -37.28 -11.69
CA LYS A 371 6.69 -38.39 -12.55
C LYS A 371 6.30 -38.16 -14.01
N ASN A 372 5.08 -37.70 -14.26
CA ASN A 372 4.62 -37.41 -15.62
C ASN A 372 5.48 -36.32 -16.30
N VAL A 373 5.84 -35.25 -15.58
CA VAL A 373 6.70 -34.17 -16.12
C VAL A 373 8.12 -34.67 -16.38
N LEU A 374 8.70 -35.49 -15.48
CA LEU A 374 10.02 -36.08 -15.68
C LEU A 374 10.06 -37.07 -16.85
N GLU A 375 9.01 -37.87 -17.05
CA GLU A 375 8.90 -38.76 -18.22
C GLU A 375 8.79 -37.97 -19.53
N GLN A 376 8.04 -36.86 -19.54
CA GLN A 376 8.00 -35.95 -20.71
C GLN A 376 9.39 -35.41 -21.06
N CYS A 377 10.22 -35.09 -20.06
CA CYS A 377 11.60 -34.66 -20.26
C CYS A 377 12.48 -35.74 -20.90
N LYS A 378 12.29 -37.02 -20.52
CA LYS A 378 13.01 -38.16 -21.11
C LYS A 378 12.62 -38.41 -22.57
N THR A 379 11.38 -38.12 -22.94
CA THR A 379 10.85 -38.36 -24.30
C THR A 379 11.16 -37.27 -25.34
N CYS A 380 11.91 -36.23 -24.97
CA CYS A 380 12.40 -35.20 -25.89
C CYS A 380 13.89 -35.45 -26.23
N PRO A 381 14.24 -36.34 -27.19
CA PRO A 381 15.62 -36.49 -27.60
C PRO A 381 15.97 -35.36 -28.57
N GLY A 382 16.58 -34.32 -28.04
CA GLY A 382 17.17 -33.23 -28.82
C GLY A 382 16.59 -31.86 -28.46
N CYS A 383 17.17 -31.22 -27.45
CA CYS A 383 17.32 -29.77 -27.44
C CYS A 383 18.81 -29.45 -27.58
N PRO A 384 19.17 -28.39 -28.32
CA PRO A 384 20.54 -28.11 -28.67
C PRO A 384 21.35 -27.74 -27.42
N GLN A 385 22.67 -27.95 -27.50
CA GLN A 385 23.64 -27.30 -26.62
C GLN A 385 23.28 -25.82 -26.44
N GLU A 386 23.53 -25.31 -25.24
CA GLU A 386 23.49 -23.90 -24.86
C GLU A 386 23.67 -22.97 -26.06
N PRO A 387 22.82 -21.95 -26.28
CA PRO A 387 23.31 -20.82 -27.03
C PRO A 387 24.39 -20.21 -26.13
N ALA A 388 25.65 -20.40 -26.53
CA ALA A 388 26.73 -19.51 -26.17
C ALA A 388 26.20 -18.08 -26.20
N SER A 389 26.58 -17.28 -25.20
CA SER A 389 26.54 -15.82 -25.17
C SER A 389 25.82 -15.20 -26.39
N TRP A 390 24.65 -14.61 -26.18
CA TRP A 390 24.01 -13.78 -27.21
C TRP A 390 24.86 -12.53 -27.48
N GLY A 391 25.97 -12.74 -28.16
CA GLY A 391 26.60 -11.75 -29.03
C GLY A 391 25.77 -11.71 -30.30
N LEU A 392 25.10 -10.57 -30.48
CA LEU A 392 24.80 -9.92 -31.76
C LEU A 392 24.72 -10.87 -32.97
N CYS A 393 23.53 -11.43 -33.20
CA CYS A 393 23.09 -11.77 -34.55
C CYS A 393 21.79 -11.02 -34.81
N ALA A 394 21.94 -9.81 -35.32
CA ALA A 394 20.90 -9.03 -35.96
C ALA A 394 20.46 -9.77 -37.23
N ALA A 395 19.48 -10.65 -37.10
CA ALA A 395 18.60 -10.99 -38.21
C ALA A 395 17.45 -9.99 -38.14
N SER A 396 17.60 -8.92 -38.91
CA SER A 396 16.62 -7.86 -39.14
C SER A 396 15.31 -8.45 -39.66
N SER A 397 14.39 -8.76 -38.74
CA SER A 397 12.96 -8.55 -38.99
C SER A 397 12.58 -7.26 -38.27
N ASP A 398 13.16 -6.16 -38.74
CA ASP A 398 12.53 -4.84 -38.65
C ASP A 398 11.18 -4.95 -39.37
N VAL A 399 10.15 -5.36 -38.63
CA VAL A 399 8.92 -4.57 -38.67
C VAL A 399 9.08 -3.57 -37.54
N SER A 400 10.05 -2.68 -37.74
CA SER A 400 9.92 -1.36 -37.20
C SER A 400 8.53 -0.90 -37.63
N LEU A 401 7.72 -0.43 -36.67
CA LEU A 401 6.99 0.79 -36.99
C LEU A 401 8.09 1.69 -37.54
N GLN A 402 8.10 1.87 -38.86
CA GLN A 402 9.03 2.77 -39.51
C GLN A 402 8.82 4.10 -38.80
N ASP A 403 9.65 4.39 -37.79
CA ASP A 403 9.89 5.75 -37.37
C ASP A 403 10.19 6.46 -38.69
N PRO A 404 9.40 7.47 -39.08
CA PRO A 404 9.55 8.07 -40.39
C PRO A 404 11.00 8.51 -40.48
N GLU A 405 11.75 8.00 -41.46
CA GLU A 405 13.16 8.34 -41.69
C GLU A 405 13.33 9.84 -41.46
N GLU A 406 13.92 10.22 -40.32
CA GLU A 406 14.00 11.64 -39.96
C GLU A 406 14.87 12.32 -41.01
N PRO A 407 14.38 13.36 -41.70
CA PRO A 407 15.14 14.00 -42.76
C PRO A 407 16.33 14.73 -42.13
N SER A 408 17.53 14.16 -42.23
CA SER A 408 18.76 14.84 -41.82
C SER A 408 19.28 15.69 -42.98
N PHE A 409 19.35 17.01 -42.79
CA PHE A 409 19.97 17.90 -43.75
C PHE A 409 21.41 18.18 -43.29
N CYS A 410 22.39 17.49 -43.88
CA CYS A 410 23.80 17.82 -43.67
C CYS A 410 24.13 19.07 -44.49
N LEU A 411 23.98 20.25 -43.88
CA LEU A 411 24.34 21.53 -44.48
C LEU A 411 25.73 21.91 -43.97
N GLU A 412 26.68 22.11 -44.89
CA GLU A 412 28.07 22.44 -44.55
C GLU A 412 28.14 23.90 -44.09
N ALA A 413 29.05 24.19 -43.15
CA ALA A 413 29.17 25.53 -42.56
C ALA A 413 29.54 26.62 -43.58
N GLU A 414 30.05 26.25 -44.76
CA GLU A 414 30.49 27.16 -45.82
C GLU A 414 29.44 27.45 -46.91
N ASP A 415 28.23 26.88 -46.83
CA ASP A 415 27.16 27.16 -47.79
C ASP A 415 26.59 28.59 -47.61
N ASP A 416 26.31 29.29 -48.72
CA ASP A 416 25.67 30.61 -48.74
C ASP A 416 24.14 30.46 -48.64
N TRP A 417 23.59 30.60 -47.42
CA TRP A 417 22.15 30.41 -47.14
C TRP A 417 21.25 31.53 -47.70
N GLU A 418 21.82 32.46 -48.48
CA GLU A 418 21.07 33.46 -49.24
C GLU A 418 20.61 32.95 -50.62
N ASP A 419 21.22 31.86 -51.13
CA ASP A 419 20.85 31.25 -52.40
C ASP A 419 19.73 30.20 -52.22
N PRO A 420 18.54 30.41 -52.82
CA PRO A 420 17.44 29.45 -52.75
C PRO A 420 17.76 28.08 -53.37
N GLU A 421 18.76 27.98 -54.26
CA GLU A 421 19.17 26.70 -54.85
C GLU A 421 19.91 25.80 -53.84
N ALA A 422 20.76 26.38 -52.98
CA ALA A 422 21.49 25.66 -51.91
C ALA A 422 20.55 25.14 -50.79
N LEU A 423 19.46 25.86 -50.50
CA LEU A 423 18.46 25.48 -49.49
C LEU A 423 17.22 24.78 -50.07
N SER A 424 17.24 24.46 -51.36
CA SER A 424 16.06 23.97 -52.10
C SER A 424 15.40 22.74 -51.46
N SER A 425 16.18 21.77 -50.97
CA SER A 425 15.67 20.55 -50.33
C SER A 425 14.96 20.84 -48.98
N LEU A 426 15.56 21.68 -48.13
CA LEU A 426 14.99 22.10 -46.84
C LEU A 426 13.75 22.97 -47.03
N LEU A 427 13.81 23.95 -47.94
CA LEU A 427 12.69 24.86 -48.20
C LEU A 427 11.51 24.13 -48.84
N LEU A 428 11.74 23.18 -49.75
CA LEU A 428 10.68 22.34 -50.31
C LEU A 428 10.06 21.41 -49.26
N PHE A 429 10.88 20.84 -48.37
CA PHE A 429 10.40 20.06 -47.24
C PHE A 429 9.49 20.90 -46.33
N LEU A 430 9.95 22.08 -45.90
CA LEU A 430 9.19 23.00 -45.06
C LEU A 430 8.01 23.65 -45.78
N ASN A 431 7.94 23.65 -47.11
CA ASN A 431 6.83 24.23 -47.87
C ASN A 431 5.66 23.26 -48.13
N ALA A 432 5.67 22.06 -47.54
CA ALA A 432 4.53 21.14 -47.66
C ALA A 432 3.22 21.82 -47.22
N SER A 433 2.16 21.68 -48.01
CA SER A 433 0.88 22.39 -47.82
C SER A 433 0.10 21.97 -46.58
N GLY A 434 0.41 20.82 -45.98
CA GLY A 434 -0.20 20.35 -44.73
C GLY A 434 0.76 19.60 -43.83
N TYR A 435 0.22 19.06 -42.73
CA TYR A 435 1.00 18.34 -41.73
C TYR A 435 1.58 17.02 -42.29
N LYS A 436 2.79 16.67 -41.84
CA LYS A 436 3.47 15.39 -42.08
C LYS A 436 4.04 14.92 -40.74
N ALA A 437 4.07 13.61 -40.49
CA ALA A 437 4.64 13.05 -39.25
C ALA A 437 6.10 13.52 -39.00
N SER A 438 6.88 13.74 -40.06
CA SER A 438 8.24 14.31 -40.00
C SER A 438 8.31 15.74 -39.42
N PHE A 439 7.18 16.46 -39.30
CA PHE A 439 7.10 17.77 -38.66
C PHE A 439 6.79 17.68 -37.16
N HIS A 440 6.54 16.49 -36.60
CA HIS A 440 6.26 16.33 -35.17
C HIS A 440 7.31 17.05 -34.30
N GLY A 441 8.60 16.82 -34.56
CA GLY A 441 9.70 17.46 -33.82
C GLY A 441 9.83 18.98 -34.02
N LEU A 442 9.21 19.59 -35.05
CA LEU A 442 9.16 21.05 -35.19
C LEU A 442 8.24 21.69 -34.14
N TYR A 443 7.17 20.98 -33.76
CA TYR A 443 6.11 21.48 -32.89
C TYR A 443 6.27 21.01 -31.44
N ASP A 444 7.01 19.92 -31.21
CA ASP A 444 7.31 19.39 -29.88
C ASP A 444 8.10 20.37 -28.98
N VAL A 445 7.97 20.22 -27.66
CA VAL A 445 8.61 20.99 -26.58
C VAL A 445 10.13 20.92 -26.65
N ALA A 446 10.63 19.73 -26.95
CA ALA A 446 12.04 19.44 -26.95
C ALA A 446 12.64 19.90 -28.29
N LEU A 447 13.64 20.77 -28.24
CA LEU A 447 14.48 21.11 -29.40
C LEU A 447 15.49 20.02 -29.90
N PRO A 448 15.57 18.76 -29.41
CA PRO A 448 16.48 17.75 -29.97
C PRO A 448 16.31 17.50 -31.46
N TRP A 449 15.11 17.75 -32.00
CA TRP A 449 14.87 17.69 -33.44
C TRP A 449 15.75 18.70 -34.21
N LEU A 450 15.88 19.94 -33.71
CA LEU A 450 16.75 20.93 -34.35
C LEU A 450 18.22 20.52 -34.31
N SER A 451 18.68 19.89 -33.23
CA SER A 451 20.07 19.40 -33.13
C SER A 451 20.34 18.12 -33.94
N SER A 452 19.34 17.27 -34.15
CA SER A 452 19.46 16.02 -34.92
C SER A 452 19.33 16.25 -36.43
N VAL A 453 18.50 17.22 -36.84
CA VAL A 453 18.30 17.61 -38.24
C VAL A 453 19.40 18.54 -38.74
N PHE A 454 19.92 19.44 -37.90
CA PHE A 454 21.04 20.33 -38.21
C PHE A 454 22.31 19.89 -37.44
N ARG A 455 22.89 18.74 -37.83
CA ARG A 455 24.02 18.06 -37.14
C ARG A 455 25.32 18.88 -37.03
N SER A 456 25.44 20.01 -37.73
CA SER A 456 26.67 20.80 -37.87
C SER A 456 26.80 21.99 -36.90
N PHE A 457 25.79 22.30 -36.08
CA PHE A 457 25.77 23.52 -35.26
C PHE A 457 25.79 23.22 -33.76
N SER A 458 26.79 23.76 -33.05
CA SER A 458 26.90 23.71 -31.59
C SER A 458 26.42 24.99 -30.88
N ASP A 459 26.21 26.08 -31.62
CA ASP A 459 25.79 27.39 -31.10
C ASP A 459 24.36 27.75 -31.56
N GLU A 460 23.44 27.97 -30.61
CA GLU A 460 22.07 28.40 -30.91
C GLU A 460 22.03 29.78 -31.59
N GLU A 461 23.02 30.67 -31.36
CA GLU A 461 23.06 31.98 -32.02
C GLU A 461 23.33 31.84 -33.52
N GLU A 462 24.26 30.96 -33.88
CA GLU A 462 24.56 30.64 -35.28
C GLU A 462 23.33 30.03 -35.97
N LEU A 463 22.65 29.07 -35.33
CA LEU A 463 21.41 28.48 -35.84
C LEU A 463 20.32 29.54 -36.04
N THR A 464 20.14 30.48 -35.12
CA THR A 464 19.17 31.58 -35.30
C THR A 464 19.50 32.48 -36.49
N GLY A 465 20.79 32.73 -36.75
CA GLY A 465 21.25 33.51 -37.90
C GLY A 465 20.96 32.80 -39.22
N ARG A 466 21.27 31.49 -39.31
CA ARG A 466 21.02 30.67 -40.51
C ARG A 466 19.53 30.50 -40.81
N LEU A 467 18.70 30.26 -39.79
CA LEU A 467 17.24 30.21 -39.97
C LEU A 467 16.66 31.56 -40.44
N ALA A 468 17.27 32.68 -40.04
CA ALA A 468 16.88 34.00 -40.55
C ALA A 468 17.25 34.21 -42.03
N GLN A 469 18.39 33.66 -42.48
CA GLN A 469 18.78 33.64 -43.90
C GLN A 469 17.82 32.75 -44.73
N ALA A 470 17.51 31.54 -44.24
CA ALA A 470 16.51 30.66 -44.85
C ALA A 470 15.12 31.30 -44.95
N ARG A 471 14.70 32.04 -43.91
CA ARG A 471 13.46 32.85 -43.94
C ARG A 471 13.51 33.88 -45.06
N GLY A 472 14.64 34.55 -45.26
CA GLY A 472 14.87 35.51 -46.35
C GLY A 472 14.77 34.84 -47.73
N ALA A 473 15.39 33.68 -47.92
CA ALA A 473 15.32 32.90 -49.15
C ALA A 473 13.89 32.41 -49.44
N ALA A 474 13.19 31.86 -48.45
CA ALA A 474 11.79 31.44 -48.56
C ALA A 474 10.87 32.59 -49.00
N LYS A 475 11.08 33.78 -48.42
CA LYS A 475 10.31 34.98 -48.75
C LYS A 475 10.55 35.47 -50.18
N LYS A 476 11.81 35.44 -50.65
CA LYS A 476 12.17 35.77 -52.05
C LYS A 476 11.58 34.77 -53.04
N ALA A 477 11.53 33.48 -52.67
CA ALA A 477 11.01 32.39 -53.49
C ALA A 477 9.48 32.23 -53.46
N GLY A 478 8.76 33.02 -52.64
CA GLY A 478 7.30 32.92 -52.52
C GLY A 478 6.80 31.62 -51.84
N LEU A 479 7.65 30.96 -51.06
CA LEU A 479 7.32 29.69 -50.37
C LEU A 479 6.66 29.98 -49.02
N LEU A 480 5.35 30.28 -49.04
CA LEU A 480 4.60 30.78 -47.88
C LEU A 480 4.57 29.81 -46.68
N MET A 481 4.41 28.50 -46.90
CA MET A 481 4.38 27.52 -45.80
C MET A 481 5.76 27.32 -45.18
N ALA A 482 6.83 27.37 -45.99
CA ALA A 482 8.20 27.36 -45.47
C ALA A 482 8.48 28.63 -44.65
N LEU A 483 8.03 29.79 -45.16
CA LEU A 483 8.13 31.05 -44.45
C LEU A 483 7.42 30.99 -43.09
N ALA A 484 6.18 30.47 -43.04
CA ALA A 484 5.41 30.32 -41.81
C ALA A 484 6.12 29.42 -40.77
N ARG A 485 6.60 28.24 -41.17
CA ARG A 485 7.33 27.31 -40.28
C ARG A 485 8.66 27.89 -39.79
N LEU A 486 9.43 28.56 -40.66
CA LEU A 486 10.69 29.21 -40.28
C LEU A 486 10.46 30.37 -39.32
N CYS A 487 9.46 31.21 -39.57
CA CYS A 487 9.09 32.30 -38.67
C CYS A 487 8.60 31.77 -37.30
N PHE A 488 7.85 30.67 -37.28
CA PHE A 488 7.46 30.02 -36.02
C PHE A 488 8.68 29.54 -35.21
N LEU A 489 9.65 28.86 -35.83
CA LEU A 489 10.88 28.42 -35.15
C LEU A 489 11.70 29.59 -34.60
N LEU A 490 11.91 30.64 -35.41
CA LEU A 490 12.59 31.85 -34.98
C LEU A 490 11.85 32.55 -33.83
N GLY A 491 10.52 32.56 -33.88
CA GLY A 491 9.65 33.05 -32.80
C GLY A 491 9.88 32.27 -31.50
N ARG A 492 9.91 30.93 -31.55
CA ARG A 492 10.17 30.07 -30.39
C ARG A 492 11.56 30.32 -29.79
N LEU A 493 12.59 30.38 -30.62
CA LEU A 493 13.97 30.66 -30.16
C LEU A 493 14.07 32.04 -29.51
N CYS A 494 13.41 33.06 -30.08
CA CYS A 494 13.34 34.39 -29.48
C CYS A 494 12.58 34.39 -28.15
N SER A 495 11.48 33.63 -28.06
CA SER A 495 10.67 33.52 -26.84
C SER A 495 11.45 32.84 -25.70
N ARG A 496 12.22 31.78 -25.99
CA ARG A 496 13.14 31.13 -25.04
C ARG A 496 14.21 32.08 -24.51
N ARG A 497 14.69 33.02 -25.33
CA ARG A 497 15.63 34.08 -24.93
C ARG A 497 14.95 35.30 -24.29
N LEU A 498 13.65 35.22 -23.97
CA LEU A 498 12.84 36.31 -23.41
C LEU A 498 12.78 37.58 -24.29
N LYS A 499 13.08 37.48 -25.59
CA LYS A 499 12.98 38.57 -26.58
C LYS A 499 11.54 38.66 -27.12
N LEU A 500 10.58 38.97 -26.24
CA LEU A 500 9.13 38.88 -26.52
C LEU A 500 8.67 39.77 -27.70
N SER A 501 9.22 40.97 -27.85
CA SER A 501 8.87 41.86 -28.98
C SER A 501 9.33 41.30 -30.33
N GLN A 502 10.51 40.69 -30.36
CA GLN A 502 11.05 40.06 -31.57
C GLN A 502 10.29 38.77 -31.89
N ALA A 503 9.99 37.96 -30.87
CA ALA A 503 9.18 36.76 -31.01
C ALA A 503 7.79 37.08 -31.58
N ARG A 504 7.14 38.14 -31.06
CA ARG A 504 5.86 38.63 -31.57
C ARG A 504 5.90 38.94 -33.07
N VAL A 505 6.91 39.67 -33.54
CA VAL A 505 7.04 40.02 -34.96
C VAL A 505 7.15 38.78 -35.81
N TYR A 506 7.96 37.80 -35.38
CA TYR A 506 8.09 36.54 -36.09
C TYR A 506 6.78 35.73 -36.13
N PHE A 507 6.05 35.64 -35.01
CA PHE A 507 4.77 34.93 -35.02
C PHE A 507 3.67 35.68 -35.78
N GLU A 508 3.64 37.02 -35.75
CA GLU A 508 2.71 37.83 -36.57
C GLU A 508 3.01 37.63 -38.07
N GLU A 509 4.28 37.54 -38.46
CA GLU A 509 4.65 37.23 -39.85
C GLU A 509 4.33 35.79 -40.23
N ALA A 510 4.51 34.83 -39.31
CA ALA A 510 4.08 33.45 -39.53
C ALA A 510 2.57 33.37 -39.78
N LEU A 511 1.78 34.08 -38.97
CA LEU A 511 0.32 34.17 -39.15
C LEU A 511 -0.04 34.83 -40.48
N GLY A 512 0.65 35.92 -40.85
CA GLY A 512 0.48 36.56 -42.15
C GLY A 512 0.81 35.66 -43.33
N ALA A 513 1.86 34.85 -43.24
CA ALA A 513 2.27 33.91 -44.28
C ALA A 513 1.31 32.71 -44.44
N LEU A 514 0.52 32.39 -43.42
CA LEU A 514 -0.52 31.36 -43.53
C LEU A 514 -1.69 31.82 -44.41
N GLU A 515 -1.94 33.13 -44.55
CA GLU A 515 -3.05 33.71 -45.34
C GLU A 515 -4.43 33.06 -45.08
N GLY A 516 -4.69 32.60 -43.85
CA GLY A 516 -5.93 31.88 -43.50
C GLY A 516 -5.94 30.40 -43.89
N SER A 517 -4.80 29.83 -44.28
CA SER A 517 -4.62 28.40 -44.53
C SER A 517 -4.61 27.59 -43.24
N PHE A 518 -5.49 26.60 -43.16
CA PHE A 518 -5.54 25.59 -42.10
C PHE A 518 -4.96 24.24 -42.54
N GLY A 519 -4.12 24.23 -43.59
CA GLY A 519 -3.55 22.99 -44.13
C GLY A 519 -2.68 22.22 -43.13
N ASP A 520 -1.97 22.93 -42.26
CA ASP A 520 -1.25 22.35 -41.11
C ASP A 520 -1.86 22.90 -39.80
N LEU A 521 -2.86 22.21 -39.27
CA LEU A 521 -3.60 22.66 -38.10
C LEU A 521 -2.71 22.77 -36.84
N PHE A 522 -1.72 21.89 -36.68
CA PHE A 522 -0.81 21.91 -35.54
C PHE A 522 0.07 23.16 -35.53
N LEU A 523 0.57 23.58 -36.71
CA LEU A 523 1.27 24.85 -36.85
C LEU A 523 0.36 26.02 -36.47
N VAL A 524 -0.88 26.03 -36.95
CA VAL A 524 -1.86 27.09 -36.62
C VAL A 524 -2.08 27.16 -35.11
N VAL A 525 -2.37 26.02 -34.45
CA VAL A 525 -2.56 25.98 -32.99
C VAL A 525 -1.32 26.53 -32.26
N ALA A 526 -0.13 26.10 -32.65
CA ALA A 526 1.11 26.53 -32.02
C ALA A 526 1.39 28.04 -32.23
N VAL A 527 1.12 28.60 -33.41
CA VAL A 527 1.26 30.05 -33.67
C VAL A 527 0.28 30.85 -32.83
N TYR A 528 -1.01 30.49 -32.81
CA TYR A 528 -2.02 31.20 -32.02
C TYR A 528 -1.74 31.13 -30.52
N ALA A 529 -1.34 29.96 -30.01
CA ALA A 529 -1.00 29.80 -28.60
C ALA A 529 0.19 30.69 -28.20
N ASN A 530 1.28 30.68 -28.98
CA ASN A 530 2.44 31.51 -28.68
C ASN A 530 2.13 33.02 -28.79
N LEU A 531 1.35 33.45 -29.79
CA LEU A 531 0.89 34.83 -29.93
C LEU A 531 0.00 35.27 -28.76
N ALA A 532 -0.97 34.45 -28.38
CA ALA A 532 -1.87 34.72 -27.27
C ALA A 532 -1.10 34.91 -25.94
N SER A 533 -0.12 34.06 -25.65
CA SER A 533 0.74 34.21 -24.46
C SER A 533 1.57 35.50 -24.52
N ILE A 534 2.16 35.83 -25.67
CA ILE A 534 2.95 37.06 -25.80
C ILE A 534 2.07 38.32 -25.66
N TYR A 535 0.89 38.36 -26.28
CA TYR A 535 -0.03 39.49 -26.12
C TYR A 535 -0.49 39.69 -24.68
N ARG A 536 -0.70 38.59 -23.95
CA ARG A 536 -1.02 38.61 -22.52
C ARG A 536 0.15 39.16 -21.69
N LYS A 537 1.37 38.65 -21.92
CA LYS A 537 2.60 39.16 -21.27
C LYS A 537 2.84 40.66 -21.58
N GLN A 538 2.45 41.13 -22.75
CA GLN A 538 2.52 42.54 -23.17
C GLN A 538 1.31 43.39 -22.73
N LYS A 539 0.28 42.81 -22.10
CA LYS A 539 -0.96 43.48 -21.67
C LYS A 539 -1.72 44.20 -22.81
N ASN A 540 -1.67 43.68 -24.03
CA ASN A 540 -2.35 44.28 -25.18
C ASN A 540 -3.83 43.85 -25.27
N ARG A 541 -4.73 44.65 -24.70
CA ARG A 541 -6.16 44.32 -24.58
C ARG A 541 -6.87 44.00 -25.90
N GLU A 542 -6.68 44.83 -26.92
CA GLU A 542 -7.38 44.68 -28.21
C GLU A 542 -6.96 43.40 -28.93
N LYS A 543 -5.66 43.13 -28.98
CA LYS A 543 -5.15 41.92 -29.64
C LYS A 543 -5.44 40.66 -28.82
N CYS A 544 -5.44 40.74 -27.50
CA CYS A 544 -5.90 39.65 -26.65
C CYS A 544 -7.35 39.27 -26.98
N ALA A 545 -8.27 40.26 -27.09
CA ALA A 545 -9.69 40.08 -27.46
C ALA A 545 -9.91 39.26 -28.73
N GLN A 546 -9.03 39.42 -29.70
CA GLN A 546 -9.15 38.76 -30.99
C GLN A 546 -8.48 37.38 -31.01
N VAL A 547 -7.33 37.23 -30.37
CA VAL A 547 -6.45 36.06 -30.55
C VAL A 547 -6.65 35.00 -29.46
N VAL A 548 -6.87 35.40 -28.21
CA VAL A 548 -6.97 34.46 -27.07
C VAL A 548 -8.17 33.52 -27.20
N PRO A 549 -9.40 33.97 -27.53
CA PRO A 549 -10.53 33.06 -27.70
C PRO A 549 -10.36 32.08 -28.85
N LYS A 550 -9.69 32.51 -29.93
CA LYS A 550 -9.34 31.65 -31.08
C LYS A 550 -8.29 30.60 -30.67
N ALA A 551 -7.28 30.99 -29.89
CA ALA A 551 -6.27 30.08 -29.37
C ALA A 551 -6.86 29.01 -28.43
N MET A 552 -7.76 29.40 -27.52
CA MET A 552 -8.45 28.44 -26.64
C MET A 552 -9.32 27.46 -27.43
N ALA A 553 -10.05 27.95 -28.44
CA ALA A 553 -10.87 27.11 -29.31
C ALA A 553 -10.02 26.09 -30.08
N LEU A 554 -8.86 26.50 -30.58
CA LEU A 554 -7.91 25.60 -31.24
C LEU A 554 -7.34 24.56 -30.27
N LEU A 555 -6.87 24.97 -29.09
CA LEU A 555 -6.26 24.06 -28.11
C LEU A 555 -7.25 23.01 -27.59
N LEU A 556 -8.47 23.42 -27.21
CA LEU A 556 -9.46 22.50 -26.66
C LEU A 556 -10.18 21.68 -27.75
N GLY A 557 -10.35 22.25 -28.94
CA GLY A 557 -11.08 21.62 -30.04
C GLY A 557 -10.24 20.71 -30.93
N THR A 558 -8.91 20.84 -30.95
CA THR A 558 -8.03 20.02 -31.81
C THR A 558 -7.62 18.73 -31.09
N PRO A 559 -7.92 17.55 -31.64
CA PRO A 559 -7.38 16.27 -31.13
C PRO A 559 -5.88 16.14 -31.44
N ASP A 560 -5.16 15.33 -30.67
CA ASP A 560 -3.71 15.04 -30.81
C ASP A 560 -2.79 16.24 -30.75
N HIS A 561 -3.14 17.29 -30.00
CA HIS A 561 -2.31 18.47 -29.92
C HIS A 561 -0.86 18.13 -29.48
N ILE A 562 0.10 18.46 -30.34
CA ILE A 562 1.52 18.04 -30.26
C ILE A 562 2.39 19.04 -29.48
N CYS A 563 1.99 20.30 -29.45
CA CYS A 563 2.81 21.36 -28.85
C CYS A 563 2.58 21.43 -27.33
N SER A 564 3.63 21.68 -26.54
CA SER A 564 3.51 21.95 -25.10
C SER A 564 4.59 22.94 -24.63
N THR A 565 4.57 24.14 -25.20
CA THR A 565 5.44 25.23 -24.73
C THR A 565 4.98 25.77 -23.37
N GLU A 566 5.88 26.29 -22.50
CA GLU A 566 5.49 26.94 -21.24
C GLU A 566 4.41 28.03 -21.42
N ALA A 567 4.39 28.66 -22.59
CA ALA A 567 3.40 29.66 -22.99
C ALA A 567 1.96 29.11 -23.10
N GLU A 568 1.80 27.81 -23.39
CA GLU A 568 0.49 27.17 -23.53
C GLU A 568 -0.20 26.92 -22.18
N GLY A 569 0.56 26.63 -21.13
CA GLY A 569 0.00 26.41 -19.78
C GLY A 569 -0.84 27.60 -19.30
N GLU A 570 -0.39 28.83 -19.55
CA GLU A 570 -1.13 30.06 -19.21
C GLU A 570 -2.49 30.16 -19.92
N ILE A 571 -2.58 29.70 -21.17
CA ILE A 571 -3.79 29.75 -22.00
C ILE A 571 -4.72 28.61 -21.62
N LEU A 572 -4.19 27.41 -21.38
CA LEU A 572 -4.97 26.26 -20.92
C LEU A 572 -5.61 26.53 -19.55
N GLN A 573 -4.92 27.22 -18.64
CA GLN A 573 -5.50 27.66 -17.37
C GLN A 573 -6.65 28.66 -17.56
N LEU A 574 -6.53 29.57 -18.53
CA LEU A 574 -7.63 30.48 -18.88
C LEU A 574 -8.80 29.72 -19.51
N ALA A 575 -8.52 28.73 -20.36
CA ALA A 575 -9.52 27.88 -20.97
C ALA A 575 -10.27 27.05 -19.92
N LEU A 576 -9.57 26.53 -18.89
CA LEU A 576 -10.18 25.88 -17.74
C LEU A 576 -11.12 26.83 -16.99
N ARG A 577 -10.72 28.08 -16.75
CA ARG A 577 -11.58 29.11 -16.12
C ARG A 577 -12.86 29.35 -16.92
N TRP A 578 -12.77 29.43 -18.24
CA TRP A 578 -13.94 29.60 -19.11
C TRP A 578 -14.86 28.37 -19.08
N ALA A 579 -14.29 27.17 -19.12
CA ALA A 579 -15.05 25.93 -18.99
C ALA A 579 -15.81 25.85 -17.65
N VAL A 580 -15.20 26.29 -16.56
CA VAL A 580 -15.82 26.39 -15.23
C VAL A 580 -16.97 27.40 -15.22
N GLY A 581 -16.77 28.60 -15.77
CA GLY A 581 -17.84 29.61 -15.88
C GLY A 581 -19.00 29.15 -16.77
N GLY A 582 -18.69 28.42 -17.85
CA GLY A 582 -19.65 27.80 -18.76
C GLY A 582 -20.33 26.53 -18.24
N GLN A 583 -19.98 26.05 -17.05
CA GLN A 583 -20.51 24.83 -16.41
C GLN A 583 -20.45 23.56 -17.30
N SER A 584 -19.47 23.47 -18.21
CA SER A 584 -19.31 22.30 -19.09
C SER A 584 -18.30 21.31 -18.54
N LEU A 585 -18.78 20.17 -18.04
CA LEU A 585 -17.94 19.08 -17.51
C LEU A 585 -16.96 18.52 -18.55
N GLN A 586 -17.38 18.43 -19.81
CA GLN A 586 -16.54 17.91 -20.91
C GLN A 586 -15.40 18.87 -21.26
N ALA A 587 -15.70 20.18 -21.35
CA ALA A 587 -14.68 21.19 -21.58
C ALA A 587 -13.70 21.28 -20.40
N GLU A 588 -14.20 21.15 -19.16
CA GLU A 588 -13.37 21.10 -17.96
C GLU A 588 -12.43 19.88 -17.98
N ALA A 589 -12.96 18.71 -18.34
CA ALA A 589 -12.19 17.48 -18.44
C ALA A 589 -11.12 17.55 -19.54
N ARG A 590 -11.46 18.11 -20.71
CA ARG A 590 -10.49 18.36 -21.81
C ARG A 590 -9.37 19.29 -21.37
N ALA A 591 -9.71 20.39 -20.70
CA ALA A 591 -8.71 21.33 -20.18
C ALA A 591 -7.80 20.68 -19.12
N CYS A 592 -8.37 19.89 -18.20
CA CYS A 592 -7.60 19.15 -17.19
C CYS A 592 -6.65 18.13 -17.83
N PHE A 593 -7.09 17.37 -18.83
CA PHE A 593 -6.23 16.44 -19.56
C PHE A 593 -5.05 17.15 -20.22
N LEU A 594 -5.30 18.22 -20.98
CA LEU A 594 -4.23 18.95 -21.66
C LEU A 594 -3.25 19.60 -20.68
N LEU A 595 -3.72 20.13 -19.55
CA LEU A 595 -2.87 20.64 -18.48
C LEU A 595 -2.01 19.54 -17.84
N ALA A 596 -2.60 18.38 -17.54
CA ALA A 596 -1.87 17.24 -17.00
C ALA A 596 -0.78 16.76 -17.97
N ARG A 597 -1.14 16.58 -19.25
CA ARG A 597 -0.19 16.21 -20.32
C ARG A 597 0.91 17.26 -20.47
N HIS A 598 0.58 18.54 -20.44
CA HIS A 598 1.54 19.64 -20.49
C HIS A 598 2.58 19.57 -19.37
N HIS A 599 2.15 19.42 -18.11
CA HIS A 599 3.06 19.34 -16.96
C HIS A 599 3.93 18.07 -16.96
N VAL A 600 3.39 16.92 -17.39
CA VAL A 600 4.17 15.68 -17.54
C VAL A 600 5.26 15.84 -18.60
N HIS A 601 4.96 16.45 -19.76
CA HIS A 601 5.94 16.74 -20.81
C HIS A 601 7.03 17.73 -20.37
N LEU A 602 6.70 18.71 -19.52
CA LEU A 602 7.68 19.61 -18.89
C LEU A 602 8.54 18.94 -17.80
N LYS A 603 8.41 17.62 -17.58
CA LYS A 603 9.06 16.87 -16.49
C LYS A 603 8.70 17.42 -15.09
N GLN A 604 7.51 18.01 -14.96
CA GLN A 604 6.93 18.51 -13.70
C GLN A 604 5.66 17.72 -13.35
N PRO A 605 5.74 16.38 -13.18
CA PRO A 605 4.56 15.55 -12.97
C PRO A 605 3.81 15.86 -11.68
N GLU A 606 4.46 16.48 -10.69
CA GLU A 606 3.79 16.88 -9.44
C GLU A 606 2.71 17.94 -9.64
N GLU A 607 2.89 18.83 -10.63
CA GLU A 607 1.92 19.88 -10.98
C GLU A 607 0.73 19.31 -11.76
N ALA A 608 0.89 18.12 -12.37
CA ALA A 608 -0.19 17.42 -13.07
C ALA A 608 -1.23 16.79 -12.12
N LEU A 609 -0.86 16.52 -10.85
CA LEU A 609 -1.70 15.77 -9.91
C LEU A 609 -3.13 16.30 -9.77
N PRO A 610 -3.37 17.60 -9.48
CA PRO A 610 -4.73 18.10 -9.25
C PRO A 610 -5.61 17.98 -10.49
N PHE A 611 -5.01 18.08 -11.69
CA PHE A 611 -5.72 17.96 -12.95
C PHE A 611 -6.06 16.50 -13.28
N LEU A 612 -5.15 15.56 -13.01
CA LEU A 612 -5.41 14.12 -13.16
C LEU A 612 -6.47 13.63 -12.15
N GLU A 613 -6.39 14.08 -10.90
CA GLU A 613 -7.39 13.79 -9.86
C GLU A 613 -8.76 14.31 -10.26
N ARG A 614 -8.84 15.56 -10.75
CA ARG A 614 -10.08 16.16 -11.23
C ARG A 614 -10.63 15.45 -12.46
N LEU A 615 -9.77 15.06 -13.40
CA LEU A 615 -10.16 14.32 -14.60
C LEU A 615 -10.89 13.01 -14.23
N LEU A 616 -10.38 12.26 -13.25
CA LEU A 616 -11.00 11.03 -12.76
C LEU A 616 -12.33 11.26 -12.06
N LEU A 617 -12.47 12.37 -11.30
CA LEU A 617 -13.74 12.75 -10.69
C LEU A 617 -14.79 13.15 -11.74
N LEU A 618 -14.41 13.98 -12.72
CA LEU A 618 -15.29 14.38 -13.82
C LEU A 618 -15.78 13.17 -14.63
N HIS A 619 -14.91 12.19 -14.87
CA HIS A 619 -15.32 10.94 -15.51
C HIS A 619 -16.36 10.18 -14.66
N ARG A 620 -16.12 10.05 -13.35
CA ARG A 620 -17.06 9.39 -12.43
C ARG A 620 -18.43 10.08 -12.43
N ASP A 621 -18.44 11.41 -12.38
CA ASP A 621 -19.66 12.22 -12.33
C ASP A 621 -20.43 12.19 -13.67
N SER A 622 -19.73 11.95 -14.78
CA SER A 622 -20.35 11.84 -16.12
C SER A 622 -21.20 10.57 -16.32
N GLY A 623 -21.06 9.56 -15.44
CA GLY A 623 -21.79 8.28 -15.54
C GLY A 623 -21.40 7.41 -16.74
N ALA A 624 -20.27 7.70 -17.38
CA ALA A 624 -19.76 7.00 -18.55
C ALA A 624 -19.34 5.54 -18.26
N PRO A 625 -19.36 4.64 -19.26
CA PRO A 625 -18.89 3.27 -19.10
C PRO A 625 -17.39 3.22 -18.76
N GLU A 626 -16.99 2.19 -18.01
CA GLU A 626 -15.60 1.99 -17.60
C GLU A 626 -14.67 1.84 -18.83
N ALA A 627 -13.63 2.66 -18.89
CA ALA A 627 -12.66 2.69 -19.97
C ALA A 627 -11.28 2.16 -19.53
N ALA A 628 -10.54 1.51 -20.44
CA ALA A 628 -9.24 0.89 -20.15
C ALA A 628 -8.18 1.89 -19.64
N TRP A 629 -8.14 3.09 -20.23
CA TRP A 629 -7.17 4.14 -19.88
C TRP A 629 -7.30 4.64 -18.43
N LEU A 630 -8.44 4.41 -17.77
CA LEU A 630 -8.62 4.81 -16.35
C LEU A 630 -7.65 4.06 -15.44
N SER A 631 -7.47 2.76 -15.67
CA SER A 631 -6.52 1.95 -14.90
C SER A 631 -5.09 2.46 -15.09
N ASP A 632 -4.72 2.81 -16.32
CA ASP A 632 -3.41 3.38 -16.64
C ASP A 632 -3.23 4.78 -16.02
N CYS A 633 -4.28 5.61 -15.98
CA CYS A 633 -4.27 6.90 -15.30
C CYS A 633 -4.05 6.76 -13.78
N TYR A 634 -4.66 5.77 -13.13
CA TYR A 634 -4.40 5.49 -11.71
C TYR A 634 -2.96 4.99 -11.48
N LEU A 635 -2.40 4.19 -12.39
CA LEU A 635 -1.01 3.75 -12.30
C LEU A 635 -0.04 4.93 -12.54
N LEU A 636 -0.38 5.86 -13.42
CA LEU A 636 0.37 7.12 -13.58
C LEU A 636 0.32 7.95 -12.29
N LEU A 637 -0.85 8.12 -11.67
CA LEU A 637 -0.94 8.78 -10.35
C LEU A 637 -0.08 8.07 -9.29
N ALA A 638 -0.08 6.74 -9.27
CA ALA A 638 0.72 5.95 -8.35
C ALA A 638 2.22 6.20 -8.54
N ASP A 639 2.72 6.28 -9.78
CA ASP A 639 4.12 6.64 -10.06
C ASP A 639 4.47 8.04 -9.52
N ILE A 640 3.57 9.01 -9.72
CA ILE A 640 3.79 10.39 -9.26
C ILE A 640 3.80 10.45 -7.73
N TYR A 641 2.85 9.81 -7.05
CA TYR A 641 2.83 9.73 -5.59
C TYR A 641 4.03 8.97 -5.03
N SER A 642 4.52 7.94 -5.73
CA SER A 642 5.74 7.22 -5.33
C SER A 642 6.96 8.13 -5.33
N ARG A 643 7.09 9.01 -6.34
CA ARG A 643 8.15 10.05 -6.38
C ARG A 643 8.04 11.06 -5.24
N LYS A 644 6.82 11.32 -4.73
CA LYS A 644 6.57 12.19 -3.56
C LYS A 644 6.71 11.46 -2.22
N CYS A 645 7.06 10.17 -2.22
CA CYS A 645 7.15 9.34 -1.02
C CYS A 645 5.83 9.28 -0.23
N LEU A 646 4.69 9.12 -0.93
CA LEU A 646 3.34 8.97 -0.34
C LEU A 646 2.82 7.53 -0.52
N PRO A 647 3.42 6.55 0.19
CA PRO A 647 3.20 5.12 -0.07
C PRO A 647 1.76 4.65 0.10
N HIS A 648 0.98 5.20 1.03
CA HIS A 648 -0.40 4.75 1.26
C HIS A 648 -1.33 5.17 0.11
N LEU A 649 -1.08 6.35 -0.48
CA LEU A 649 -1.78 6.79 -1.69
C LEU A 649 -1.39 5.94 -2.90
N VAL A 650 -0.11 5.56 -3.04
CA VAL A 650 0.34 4.64 -4.09
C VAL A 650 -0.41 3.31 -4.02
N LEU A 651 -0.42 2.67 -2.85
CA LEU A 651 -1.10 1.38 -2.64
C LEU A 651 -2.61 1.48 -2.92
N SER A 652 -3.21 2.63 -2.61
CA SER A 652 -4.62 2.89 -2.89
C SER A 652 -4.91 3.07 -4.38
N CYS A 653 -4.07 3.82 -5.10
CA CYS A 653 -4.19 3.98 -6.56
C CYS A 653 -4.08 2.63 -7.27
N VAL A 654 -3.08 1.83 -6.88
CA VAL A 654 -2.85 0.49 -7.41
C VAL A 654 -4.06 -0.42 -7.15
N LYS A 655 -4.65 -0.35 -5.94
CA LYS A 655 -5.86 -1.11 -5.63
C LYS A 655 -7.04 -0.65 -6.48
N VAL A 656 -7.32 0.64 -6.58
CA VAL A 656 -8.43 1.14 -7.40
C VAL A 656 -8.26 0.75 -8.88
N ALA A 657 -7.04 0.85 -9.41
CA ALA A 657 -6.73 0.45 -10.79
C ALA A 657 -7.05 -1.03 -11.05
N SER A 658 -6.73 -1.91 -10.10
CA SER A 658 -6.94 -3.35 -10.20
C SER A 658 -8.42 -3.75 -10.12
N LEU A 659 -9.26 -2.91 -9.51
CA LEU A 659 -10.67 -3.17 -9.30
C LEU A 659 -11.56 -2.79 -10.50
N ARG A 660 -11.12 -1.86 -11.35
CA ARG A 660 -11.92 -1.26 -12.44
C ARG A 660 -11.79 -1.99 -13.79
N THR A 661 -10.69 -2.68 -14.03
CA THR A 661 -10.53 -3.51 -15.23
C THR A 661 -9.96 -4.86 -14.82
N ARG A 662 -10.35 -5.94 -15.51
CA ARG A 662 -9.65 -7.23 -15.39
C ARG A 662 -8.27 -6.98 -15.99
N GLY A 663 -7.33 -6.57 -15.13
CA GLY A 663 -6.13 -5.83 -15.50
C GLY A 663 -5.35 -6.50 -16.63
N SER A 664 -4.81 -5.67 -17.53
CA SER A 664 -3.79 -6.11 -18.47
C SER A 664 -2.62 -6.73 -17.70
N LEU A 665 -1.96 -7.74 -18.30
CA LEU A 665 -0.79 -8.38 -17.69
C LEU A 665 0.26 -7.33 -17.26
N ALA A 666 0.52 -6.35 -18.12
CA ALA A 666 1.45 -5.26 -17.85
C ALA A 666 1.00 -4.38 -16.65
N GLY A 667 -0.30 -4.04 -16.57
CA GLY A 667 -0.86 -3.26 -15.46
C GLY A 667 -0.76 -3.98 -14.12
N SER A 668 -1.06 -5.29 -14.07
CA SER A 668 -0.93 -6.10 -12.86
C SER A 668 0.53 -6.28 -12.43
N LEU A 669 1.47 -6.43 -13.35
CA LEU A 669 2.90 -6.52 -13.01
C LEU A 669 3.50 -5.18 -12.57
N ARG A 670 3.10 -4.07 -13.21
CA ARG A 670 3.44 -2.70 -12.77
C ARG A 670 2.93 -2.43 -11.36
N SER A 671 1.73 -2.92 -11.05
CA SER A 671 1.13 -2.87 -9.71
C SER A 671 1.99 -3.61 -8.67
N VAL A 672 2.49 -4.81 -8.99
CA VAL A 672 3.44 -5.54 -8.12
C VAL A 672 4.72 -4.72 -7.90
N ASN A 673 5.29 -4.14 -8.94
CA ASN A 673 6.50 -3.31 -8.82
C ASN A 673 6.29 -2.11 -7.88
N LEU A 674 5.19 -1.39 -8.06
CA LEU A 674 4.85 -0.23 -7.25
C LEU A 674 4.64 -0.60 -5.78
N VAL A 675 3.98 -1.72 -5.50
CA VAL A 675 3.81 -2.20 -4.12
C VAL A 675 5.17 -2.51 -3.49
N LEU A 676 6.05 -3.24 -4.19
CA LEU A 676 7.39 -3.58 -3.69
C LEU A 676 8.25 -2.35 -3.38
N GLN A 677 8.14 -1.29 -4.18
CA GLN A 677 8.93 -0.07 -4.01
C GLN A 677 8.43 0.80 -2.84
N ASN A 678 7.13 0.75 -2.53
CA ASN A 678 6.49 1.68 -1.61
C ASN A 678 6.09 1.05 -0.27
N THR A 679 6.37 -0.23 -0.04
CA THR A 679 6.17 -0.86 1.26
C THR A 679 7.41 -0.74 2.15
N PRO A 680 7.28 -0.31 3.41
CA PRO A 680 8.40 0.06 4.28
C PRO A 680 9.24 -1.13 4.82
N GLN A 681 8.94 -2.37 4.43
CA GLN A 681 9.67 -3.56 4.88
C GLN A 681 10.67 -4.04 3.80
N PRO A 682 11.97 -3.73 3.91
CA PRO A 682 12.96 -4.06 2.86
C PRO A 682 13.34 -5.55 2.79
N HIS A 683 12.87 -6.39 3.72
CA HIS A 683 13.38 -7.77 3.90
C HIS A 683 12.31 -8.88 3.83
N SER A 684 11.04 -8.51 3.65
CA SER A 684 9.89 -9.41 3.46
C SER A 684 9.11 -9.01 2.21
N LEU A 685 8.67 -10.00 1.44
CA LEU A 685 7.74 -9.74 0.33
C LEU A 685 6.40 -9.27 0.91
N PRO A 686 5.79 -8.18 0.41
CA PRO A 686 4.51 -7.71 0.93
C PRO A 686 3.36 -8.63 0.52
N ALA A 687 2.56 -9.06 1.49
CA ALA A 687 1.42 -9.95 1.28
C ALA A 687 0.41 -9.42 0.25
N GLN A 688 0.28 -8.09 0.13
CA GLN A 688 -0.62 -7.42 -0.83
C GLN A 688 -0.29 -7.77 -2.29
N THR A 689 0.97 -8.09 -2.60
CA THR A 689 1.37 -8.44 -3.98
C THR A 689 0.72 -9.72 -4.48
N SER A 690 0.25 -10.61 -3.59
CA SER A 690 -0.46 -11.84 -3.94
C SER A 690 -1.70 -11.60 -4.80
N HIS A 691 -2.49 -10.56 -4.48
CA HIS A 691 -3.70 -10.21 -5.23
C HIS A 691 -3.37 -9.86 -6.69
N TYR A 692 -2.36 -9.02 -6.91
CA TYR A 692 -1.97 -8.55 -8.23
C TYR A 692 -1.29 -9.66 -9.06
N LEU A 693 -0.50 -10.54 -8.43
CA LEU A 693 0.07 -11.71 -9.11
C LEU A 693 -1.00 -12.70 -9.58
N ARG A 694 -2.04 -12.93 -8.76
CA ARG A 694 -3.18 -13.78 -9.16
C ARG A 694 -3.97 -13.14 -10.30
N GLN A 695 -4.15 -11.82 -10.28
CA GLN A 695 -4.79 -11.10 -11.38
C GLN A 695 -3.98 -11.19 -12.68
N ALA A 696 -2.64 -11.06 -12.59
CA ALA A 696 -1.73 -11.28 -13.71
C ALA A 696 -1.84 -12.69 -14.29
N LEU A 697 -1.99 -13.72 -13.43
CA LEU A 697 -2.23 -15.09 -13.89
C LEU A 697 -3.60 -15.26 -14.56
N ALA A 698 -4.63 -14.57 -14.07
CA ALA A 698 -5.98 -14.63 -14.63
C ALA A 698 -6.10 -13.93 -15.99
N SER A 699 -5.23 -12.96 -16.28
CA SER A 699 -5.21 -12.23 -17.56
C SER A 699 -4.43 -12.94 -18.67
N LEU A 700 -3.71 -14.02 -18.37
CA LEU A 700 -3.00 -14.83 -19.37
C LEU A 700 -3.98 -15.62 -20.25
N THR A 701 -4.09 -15.26 -21.52
CA THR A 701 -4.84 -16.01 -22.54
C THR A 701 -4.03 -17.22 -23.06
N PRO A 702 -4.68 -18.34 -23.45
CA PRO A 702 -3.96 -19.49 -23.99
C PRO A 702 -3.23 -19.13 -25.29
N GLY A 703 -1.89 -19.15 -25.27
CA GLY A 703 -1.00 -18.89 -26.41
C GLY A 703 -0.04 -17.72 -26.24
N THR A 704 -0.44 -16.63 -25.56
CA THR A 704 0.40 -15.45 -25.27
C THR A 704 0.84 -15.45 -23.80
N GLY A 705 2.11 -15.15 -23.52
CA GLY A 705 2.63 -15.09 -22.13
C GLY A 705 2.80 -16.44 -21.42
N GLN A 706 2.76 -17.57 -22.14
CA GLN A 706 2.98 -18.90 -21.54
C GLN A 706 4.37 -19.02 -20.88
N ALA A 707 5.36 -18.29 -21.39
CA ALA A 707 6.70 -18.20 -20.79
C ALA A 707 6.70 -17.55 -19.39
N LEU A 708 5.73 -16.67 -19.08
CA LEU A 708 5.62 -15.97 -17.79
C LEU A 708 4.80 -16.75 -16.76
N ARG A 709 4.05 -17.77 -17.18
CA ARG A 709 3.15 -18.55 -16.30
C ARG A 709 3.92 -19.30 -15.20
N GLY A 710 5.02 -19.96 -15.56
CA GLY A 710 5.92 -20.63 -14.59
C GLY A 710 6.49 -19.64 -13.57
N PRO A 711 7.20 -18.58 -14.01
CA PRO A 711 7.70 -17.53 -13.13
C PRO A 711 6.64 -16.92 -12.19
N LEU A 712 5.43 -16.61 -12.69
CA LEU A 712 4.35 -16.10 -11.84
C LEU A 712 3.95 -17.07 -10.72
N TYR A 713 3.78 -18.36 -11.04
CA TYR A 713 3.50 -19.36 -10.02
C TYR A 713 4.65 -19.51 -9.02
N THR A 714 5.91 -19.42 -9.46
CA THR A 714 7.05 -19.44 -8.52
C THR A 714 7.07 -18.25 -7.58
N SER A 715 6.83 -17.03 -8.09
CA SER A 715 6.78 -15.82 -7.27
C SER A 715 5.65 -15.89 -6.24
N LEU A 716 4.48 -16.42 -6.60
CA LEU A 716 3.41 -16.70 -5.65
C LEU A 716 3.83 -17.73 -4.61
N ALA A 717 4.35 -18.88 -5.03
CA ALA A 717 4.77 -19.93 -4.10
C ALA A 717 5.79 -19.43 -3.07
N GLN A 718 6.74 -18.61 -3.50
CA GLN A 718 7.73 -18.02 -2.59
C GLN A 718 7.14 -16.98 -1.66
N LEU A 719 6.23 -16.12 -2.14
CA LEU A 719 5.50 -15.19 -1.29
C LEU A 719 4.74 -15.92 -0.18
N TYR A 720 3.99 -16.98 -0.52
CA TYR A 720 3.28 -17.79 0.47
C TYR A 720 4.24 -18.49 1.45
N SER A 721 5.36 -19.00 0.95
CA SER A 721 6.39 -19.60 1.79
C SER A 721 7.04 -18.61 2.76
N HIS A 722 7.27 -17.37 2.34
CA HIS A 722 7.83 -16.31 3.18
C HIS A 722 6.92 -15.94 4.35
N HIS A 723 5.61 -16.05 4.17
CA HIS A 723 4.63 -15.82 5.24
C HIS A 723 4.23 -17.09 6.02
N GLY A 724 4.94 -18.21 5.83
CA GLY A 724 4.68 -19.46 6.56
C GLY A 724 3.45 -20.26 6.08
N CYS A 725 2.78 -19.81 5.02
CA CYS A 725 1.63 -20.49 4.44
C CYS A 725 2.08 -21.58 3.45
N HIS A 726 2.68 -22.65 3.95
CA HIS A 726 3.32 -23.67 3.11
C HIS A 726 2.32 -24.49 2.26
N GLY A 727 1.08 -24.70 2.70
CA GLY A 727 0.06 -25.45 1.94
C GLY A 727 -0.25 -24.83 0.57
N PRO A 728 -0.72 -23.57 0.50
CA PRO A 728 -0.88 -22.85 -0.76
C PRO A 728 0.43 -22.64 -1.54
N ALA A 729 1.58 -22.55 -0.87
CA ALA A 729 2.86 -22.49 -1.57
C ALA A 729 3.11 -23.76 -2.40
N ILE A 730 2.79 -24.94 -1.86
CA ILE A 730 2.93 -26.24 -2.54
C ILE A 730 2.00 -26.31 -3.76
N THR A 731 0.75 -25.82 -3.66
CA THR A 731 -0.18 -25.83 -4.80
C THR A 731 0.35 -25.00 -5.97
N PHE A 732 0.78 -23.76 -5.69
CA PHE A 732 1.33 -22.89 -6.72
C PHE A 732 2.64 -23.44 -7.29
N MET A 733 3.53 -24.00 -6.47
CA MET A 733 4.77 -24.59 -6.97
C MET A 733 4.52 -25.83 -7.84
N THR A 734 3.52 -26.65 -7.49
CA THR A 734 3.11 -27.79 -8.34
C THR A 734 2.61 -27.31 -9.70
N GLN A 735 1.84 -26.22 -9.74
CA GLN A 735 1.39 -25.60 -11.00
C GLN A 735 2.54 -24.98 -11.80
N ALA A 736 3.59 -24.47 -11.12
CA ALA A 736 4.81 -23.99 -11.78
C ALA A 736 5.58 -25.14 -12.46
N VAL A 737 5.68 -26.30 -11.80
CA VAL A 737 6.30 -27.52 -12.37
C VAL A 737 5.55 -27.98 -13.63
N GLU A 738 4.21 -27.97 -13.61
CA GLU A 738 3.41 -28.33 -14.78
C GLU A 738 3.58 -27.31 -15.93
N ALA A 739 3.64 -26.02 -15.61
CA ALA A 739 3.82 -24.95 -16.60
C ALA A 739 5.24 -24.90 -17.20
N SER A 740 6.24 -25.47 -16.51
CA SER A 740 7.65 -25.43 -16.92
C SER A 740 8.06 -26.53 -17.90
N ALA A 741 7.13 -27.36 -18.39
CA ALA A 741 7.38 -28.35 -19.44
C ALA A 741 7.97 -27.75 -20.74
N VAL A 742 7.84 -26.43 -20.94
CA VAL A 742 8.38 -25.68 -22.10
C VAL A 742 9.74 -25.02 -21.79
N ALA A 743 10.15 -24.91 -20.52
CA ALA A 743 11.20 -24.00 -20.03
C ALA A 743 12.62 -24.61 -19.90
N GLY A 744 12.87 -25.77 -20.50
CA GLY A 744 14.16 -26.44 -20.42
C GLY A 744 14.38 -27.23 -19.13
N VAL A 745 15.25 -28.22 -19.23
CA VAL A 745 15.40 -29.30 -18.26
C VAL A 745 15.92 -28.83 -16.89
N HIS A 746 16.88 -27.89 -16.86
CA HIS A 746 17.42 -27.34 -15.62
C HIS A 746 16.39 -26.57 -14.81
N ALA A 747 15.55 -25.77 -15.46
CA ALA A 747 14.48 -25.03 -14.78
C ALA A 747 13.50 -25.98 -14.10
N ILE A 748 13.13 -27.10 -14.74
CA ILE A 748 12.22 -28.09 -14.14
C ILE A 748 12.82 -28.68 -12.86
N VAL A 749 14.11 -29.01 -12.86
CA VAL A 749 14.81 -29.51 -11.66
C VAL A 749 14.76 -28.47 -10.54
N ASP A 750 14.99 -27.18 -10.84
CA ASP A 750 14.92 -26.11 -9.85
C ASP A 750 13.53 -26.00 -9.20
N HIS A 751 12.46 -26.07 -10.00
CA HIS A 751 11.09 -26.06 -9.48
C HIS A 751 10.79 -27.29 -8.60
N LEU A 752 11.30 -28.47 -8.99
CA LEU A 752 11.13 -29.71 -8.21
C LEU A 752 11.91 -29.69 -6.90
N VAL A 753 13.12 -29.13 -6.89
CA VAL A 753 13.90 -28.91 -5.67
C VAL A 753 13.18 -27.92 -4.76
N ALA A 754 12.69 -26.80 -5.29
CA ALA A 754 11.90 -25.84 -4.51
C ALA A 754 10.61 -26.47 -3.95
N LEU A 755 9.91 -27.29 -4.73
CA LEU A 755 8.72 -28.04 -4.29
C LEU A 755 9.04 -29.01 -3.14
N ALA A 756 10.13 -29.77 -3.26
CA ALA A 756 10.58 -30.67 -2.20
C ALA A 756 10.92 -29.88 -0.92
N TRP A 757 11.45 -28.66 -1.04
CA TRP A 757 11.80 -27.83 0.10
C TRP A 757 10.56 -27.35 0.83
N LEU A 758 9.53 -26.95 0.10
CA LEU A 758 8.22 -26.60 0.67
C LEU A 758 7.59 -27.79 1.41
N HIS A 759 7.71 -29.02 0.91
CA HIS A 759 7.26 -30.22 1.62
C HIS A 759 8.08 -30.48 2.90
N VAL A 760 9.39 -30.23 2.89
CA VAL A 760 10.22 -30.27 4.11
C VAL A 760 9.71 -29.24 5.13
N LEU A 761 9.49 -27.99 4.73
CA LEU A 761 8.98 -26.92 5.61
C LEU A 761 7.57 -27.23 6.16
N HIS A 762 6.69 -27.83 5.35
CA HIS A 762 5.35 -28.26 5.78
C HIS A 762 5.36 -29.53 6.67
N GLY A 763 6.53 -30.11 6.98
CA GLY A 763 6.66 -31.31 7.81
C GLY A 763 6.46 -32.64 7.06
N GLN A 764 6.25 -32.61 5.75
CA GLN A 764 6.05 -33.79 4.88
C GLN A 764 7.39 -34.27 4.28
N SER A 765 8.36 -34.54 5.13
CA SER A 765 9.69 -35.04 4.74
C SER A 765 9.70 -36.31 3.87
N PRO A 766 8.80 -37.31 4.02
CA PRO A 766 8.80 -38.48 3.13
C PRO A 766 8.44 -38.13 1.68
N VAL A 767 7.47 -37.24 1.46
CA VAL A 767 7.06 -36.81 0.12
C VAL A 767 8.20 -36.06 -0.58
N ALA A 768 8.90 -35.21 0.17
CA ALA A 768 10.09 -34.52 -0.33
C ALA A 768 11.18 -35.50 -0.76
N LEU A 769 11.42 -36.58 0.00
CA LEU A 769 12.38 -37.62 -0.39
C LEU A 769 11.97 -38.32 -1.68
N ASP A 770 10.70 -38.68 -1.84
CA ASP A 770 10.22 -39.37 -3.03
C ASP A 770 10.34 -38.48 -4.29
N ILE A 771 10.10 -37.17 -4.16
CA ILE A 771 10.33 -36.18 -5.24
C ILE A 771 11.81 -36.12 -5.60
N LEU A 772 12.70 -35.94 -4.61
CA LEU A 772 14.15 -35.81 -4.86
C LEU A 772 14.76 -37.10 -5.42
N GLN A 773 14.28 -38.27 -5.00
CA GLN A 773 14.67 -39.56 -5.58
C GLN A 773 14.22 -39.68 -7.04
N SER A 774 12.99 -39.25 -7.35
CA SER A 774 12.49 -39.25 -8.73
C SER A 774 13.37 -38.38 -9.66
N VAL A 775 13.88 -37.25 -9.16
CA VAL A 775 14.82 -36.39 -9.91
C VAL A 775 16.18 -37.07 -10.10
N GLN A 776 16.72 -37.73 -9.07
CA GLN A 776 17.98 -38.48 -9.17
C GLN A 776 17.88 -39.66 -10.14
N ASP A 777 16.78 -40.43 -10.09
CA ASP A 777 16.54 -41.58 -10.96
C ASP A 777 16.41 -41.17 -12.44
N ALA A 778 15.99 -39.94 -12.70
CA ALA A 778 15.89 -39.43 -14.06
C ALA A 778 17.26 -39.05 -14.65
N VAL A 779 18.31 -38.84 -13.81
CA VAL A 779 19.66 -38.41 -14.21
C VAL A 779 19.63 -37.10 -15.02
N VAL A 780 18.88 -36.13 -14.50
CA VAL A 780 18.55 -34.87 -15.18
C VAL A 780 19.27 -33.65 -14.56
N ALA A 781 19.79 -33.79 -13.35
CA ALA A 781 20.42 -32.72 -12.59
C ALA A 781 21.86 -32.42 -13.08
N SER A 782 22.26 -31.15 -13.06
CA SER A 782 23.67 -30.74 -13.19
C SER A 782 24.49 -31.07 -11.93
N GLU A 783 25.83 -31.06 -12.02
CA GLU A 783 26.72 -31.28 -10.86
C GLU A 783 26.44 -30.29 -9.70
N ASP A 784 26.10 -29.03 -10.01
CA ASP A 784 25.69 -28.03 -9.03
C ASP A 784 24.36 -28.42 -8.34
N GLN A 785 23.36 -28.80 -9.13
CA GLN A 785 22.03 -29.21 -8.63
C GLN A 785 22.11 -30.51 -7.82
N GLU A 786 23.00 -31.44 -8.17
CA GLU A 786 23.23 -32.68 -7.42
C GLU A 786 23.68 -32.39 -5.98
N GLY A 787 24.53 -31.39 -5.78
CA GLY A 787 24.95 -30.95 -4.45
C GLY A 787 23.79 -30.45 -3.59
N VAL A 788 22.92 -29.62 -4.17
CA VAL A 788 21.73 -29.06 -3.50
C VAL A 788 20.73 -30.18 -3.16
N ILE A 789 20.47 -31.07 -4.12
CA ILE A 789 19.61 -32.24 -3.95
C ILE A 789 20.15 -33.14 -2.82
N ALA A 790 21.46 -33.42 -2.80
CA ALA A 790 22.08 -34.25 -1.77
C ALA A 790 21.95 -33.61 -0.37
N ASN A 791 22.10 -32.29 -0.26
CA ASN A 791 21.88 -31.57 1.00
C ASN A 791 20.41 -31.67 1.45
N MET A 792 19.44 -31.46 0.55
CA MET A 792 18.02 -31.57 0.90
C MET A 792 17.58 -32.98 1.25
N VAL A 793 18.07 -33.99 0.53
CA VAL A 793 17.85 -35.40 0.87
C VAL A 793 18.38 -35.69 2.27
N ALA A 794 19.55 -35.17 2.62
CA ALA A 794 20.12 -35.33 3.94
C ALA A 794 19.26 -34.67 5.04
N VAL A 795 18.71 -33.48 4.80
CA VAL A 795 17.76 -32.81 5.72
C VAL A 795 16.52 -33.67 5.93
N ALA A 796 15.89 -34.14 4.85
CA ALA A 796 14.68 -34.95 4.95
C ALA A 796 14.94 -36.34 5.59
N LEU A 797 16.10 -36.95 5.35
CA LEU A 797 16.54 -38.18 6.02
C LEU A 797 16.80 -37.97 7.51
N LYS A 798 17.38 -36.83 7.91
CA LYS A 798 17.56 -36.47 9.32
C LYS A 798 16.19 -36.39 10.02
N ARG A 799 15.24 -35.67 9.44
CA ARG A 799 13.87 -35.49 10.00
C ARG A 799 13.07 -36.78 10.09
N THR A 800 13.37 -37.77 9.24
CA THR A 800 12.76 -39.12 9.30
C THR A 800 13.52 -40.09 10.21
N GLY A 801 14.55 -39.63 10.94
CA GLY A 801 15.34 -40.44 11.88
C GLY A 801 16.39 -41.35 11.24
N ARG A 802 16.63 -41.25 9.92
CA ARG A 802 17.59 -42.07 9.17
C ARG A 802 18.99 -41.48 9.21
N THR A 803 19.56 -41.35 10.41
CA THR A 803 20.80 -40.62 10.69
C THR A 803 22.01 -41.02 9.85
N ARG A 804 22.23 -42.32 9.62
CA ARG A 804 23.36 -42.81 8.80
C ARG A 804 23.26 -42.37 7.34
N GLN A 805 22.08 -42.53 6.73
CA GLN A 805 21.87 -42.14 5.34
C GLN A 805 21.92 -40.62 5.17
N ALA A 806 21.47 -39.87 6.18
CA ALA A 806 21.62 -38.42 6.23
C ALA A 806 23.10 -38.00 6.24
N ALA A 807 23.94 -38.65 7.06
CA ALA A 807 25.38 -38.37 7.10
C ALA A 807 26.06 -38.66 5.76
N GLU A 808 25.75 -39.80 5.12
CA GLU A 808 26.28 -40.14 3.80
C GLU A 808 25.88 -39.10 2.73
N SER A 809 24.64 -38.61 2.78
CA SER A 809 24.12 -37.62 1.84
C SER A 809 24.71 -36.22 2.08
N TYR A 810 24.85 -35.77 3.33
CA TYR A 810 25.56 -34.52 3.63
C TYR A 810 27.03 -34.59 3.23
N TYR A 811 27.69 -35.74 3.36
CA TYR A 811 29.06 -35.91 2.90
C TYR A 811 29.18 -35.76 1.37
N ARG A 812 28.23 -36.32 0.61
CA ARG A 812 28.15 -36.10 -0.85
C ARG A 812 27.97 -34.62 -1.20
N ALA A 813 27.04 -33.94 -0.53
CA ALA A 813 26.82 -32.51 -0.72
C ALA A 813 28.08 -31.69 -0.40
N LEU A 814 28.72 -31.95 0.74
CA LEU A 814 29.95 -31.25 1.13
C LEU A 814 31.10 -31.47 0.13
N ARG A 815 31.19 -32.68 -0.45
CA ARG A 815 32.18 -32.99 -1.49
C ARG A 815 31.90 -32.20 -2.76
N ALA A 816 30.65 -32.20 -3.25
CA ALA A 816 30.27 -31.41 -4.42
C ALA A 816 30.60 -29.91 -4.22
N ALA A 817 30.21 -29.33 -3.08
CA ALA A 817 30.52 -27.92 -2.77
C ALA A 817 32.04 -27.63 -2.68
N ARG A 818 32.87 -28.62 -2.32
CA ARG A 818 34.34 -28.49 -2.33
C ARG A 818 34.92 -28.54 -3.73
N ASP A 819 34.46 -29.50 -4.53
CA ASP A 819 34.91 -29.69 -5.90
C ASP A 819 34.55 -28.47 -6.76
N LEU A 820 33.40 -27.84 -6.50
CA LEU A 820 32.93 -26.61 -7.16
C LEU A 820 33.45 -25.30 -6.54
N GLY A 821 34.22 -25.37 -5.43
CA GLY A 821 34.77 -24.18 -4.77
C GLY A 821 33.75 -23.27 -4.08
N GLN A 822 32.51 -23.72 -3.86
CA GLN A 822 31.41 -22.93 -3.30
C GLN A 822 31.49 -22.82 -1.77
N GLN A 823 32.20 -21.82 -1.26
CA GLN A 823 32.46 -21.67 0.20
C GLN A 823 31.19 -21.53 1.05
N ARG A 824 30.15 -20.83 0.57
CA ARG A 824 28.85 -20.70 1.27
C ARG A 824 28.19 -22.07 1.46
N ASN A 825 28.10 -22.87 0.39
CA ASN A 825 27.51 -24.20 0.42
C ASN A 825 28.31 -25.17 1.31
N GLN A 826 29.64 -25.06 1.31
CA GLN A 826 30.48 -25.81 2.24
C GLN A 826 30.17 -25.46 3.71
N ALA A 827 29.99 -24.18 4.02
CA ALA A 827 29.67 -23.72 5.37
C ALA A 827 28.30 -24.24 5.84
N VAL A 828 27.27 -24.16 4.99
CA VAL A 828 25.93 -24.71 5.28
C VAL A 828 25.98 -26.23 5.43
N GLY A 829 26.67 -26.94 4.54
CA GLY A 829 26.83 -28.40 4.61
C GLY A 829 27.48 -28.85 5.93
N LEU A 830 28.54 -28.16 6.37
CA LEU A 830 29.18 -28.40 7.67
C LEU A 830 28.24 -28.10 8.84
N ALA A 831 27.49 -27.01 8.77
CA ALA A 831 26.53 -26.65 9.82
C ALA A 831 25.42 -27.71 9.96
N ASN A 832 24.85 -28.16 8.85
CA ASN A 832 23.85 -29.21 8.82
C ASN A 832 24.41 -30.55 9.34
N PHE A 833 25.68 -30.88 9.01
CA PHE A 833 26.37 -32.05 9.56
C PHE A 833 26.54 -31.94 11.09
N GLY A 834 26.86 -30.74 11.58
CA GLY A 834 26.93 -30.41 13.00
C GLY A 834 25.58 -30.60 13.71
N ALA A 835 24.50 -30.12 13.10
CA ALA A 835 23.13 -30.32 13.60
C ALA A 835 22.71 -31.79 13.61
N LEU A 836 23.08 -32.58 12.59
CA LEU A 836 22.87 -34.02 12.60
C LEU A 836 23.64 -34.71 13.74
N CYS A 837 24.89 -34.31 13.99
CA CYS A 837 25.68 -34.83 15.11
C CYS A 837 25.04 -34.48 16.46
N LEU A 838 24.44 -33.30 16.62
CA LEU A 838 23.68 -32.92 17.81
C LEU A 838 22.47 -33.83 18.01
N HIS A 839 21.68 -34.04 16.95
CA HIS A 839 20.52 -34.93 16.97
C HIS A 839 20.91 -36.38 17.32
N ALA A 840 22.07 -36.85 16.84
CA ALA A 840 22.62 -38.16 17.17
C ALA A 840 23.29 -38.24 18.57
N GLY A 841 23.35 -37.15 19.33
CA GLY A 841 24.01 -37.09 20.65
C GLY A 841 25.55 -37.00 20.61
N ALA A 842 26.15 -36.84 19.44
CA ALA A 842 27.59 -36.78 19.23
C ALA A 842 28.15 -35.35 19.41
N SER A 843 28.04 -34.80 20.63
CA SER A 843 28.21 -33.37 20.87
C SER A 843 29.61 -32.80 20.60
N ARG A 844 30.68 -33.61 20.66
CA ARG A 844 32.05 -33.19 20.29
C ARG A 844 32.23 -33.04 18.78
N LEU A 845 31.66 -33.97 18.01
CA LEU A 845 31.69 -33.89 16.54
C LEU A 845 30.84 -32.72 16.06
N ALA A 846 29.67 -32.52 16.67
CA ALA A 846 28.84 -31.36 16.41
C ALA A 846 29.61 -30.05 16.59
N GLN A 847 30.32 -29.90 17.72
CA GLN A 847 31.12 -28.72 17.99
C GLN A 847 32.20 -28.50 16.93
N HIS A 848 32.89 -29.56 16.51
CA HIS A 848 33.92 -29.50 15.48
C HIS A 848 33.36 -28.97 14.15
N TYR A 849 32.29 -29.58 13.64
CA TYR A 849 31.69 -29.17 12.37
C TYR A 849 31.06 -27.77 12.42
N LEU A 850 30.40 -27.39 13.52
CA LEU A 850 29.86 -26.04 13.69
C LEU A 850 30.97 -24.98 13.76
N LEU A 851 32.10 -25.27 14.42
CA LEU A 851 33.25 -24.35 14.43
C LEU A 851 33.89 -24.19 13.04
N GLU A 852 33.96 -25.25 12.25
CA GLU A 852 34.42 -25.14 10.86
C GLU A 852 33.45 -24.32 10.00
N ALA A 853 32.14 -24.52 10.17
CA ALA A 853 31.13 -23.70 9.51
C ALA A 853 31.28 -22.21 9.88
N VAL A 854 31.43 -21.88 11.17
CA VAL A 854 31.65 -20.50 11.64
C VAL A 854 32.90 -19.88 11.02
N ARG A 855 34.01 -20.63 10.89
CA ARG A 855 35.25 -20.14 10.26
C ARG A 855 35.06 -19.79 8.79
N LEU A 856 34.22 -20.53 8.07
CA LEU A 856 33.90 -20.24 6.67
C LEU A 856 32.96 -19.04 6.57
N PHE A 857 31.85 -19.04 7.32
CA PHE A 857 30.92 -17.91 7.34
C PHE A 857 31.59 -16.58 7.73
N SER A 858 32.53 -16.58 8.68
CA SER A 858 33.24 -15.37 9.10
C SER A 858 34.13 -14.74 8.01
N ARG A 859 34.37 -15.44 6.89
CA ARG A 859 35.16 -14.96 5.75
C ARG A 859 34.29 -14.50 4.58
N LEU A 860 32.97 -14.68 4.67
CA LEU A 860 32.02 -14.33 3.63
C LEU A 860 31.35 -12.98 3.93
N PRO A 861 30.89 -12.24 2.89
CA PRO A 861 30.12 -11.02 3.10
C PRO A 861 28.79 -11.33 3.81
N LEU A 862 28.51 -10.60 4.90
CA LEU A 862 27.32 -10.82 5.72
C LEU A 862 26.01 -10.67 4.92
N GLY A 863 26.02 -9.79 3.90
CA GLY A 863 24.87 -9.56 3.00
C GLY A 863 24.28 -10.83 2.41
N GLU A 864 25.11 -11.84 2.14
CA GLU A 864 24.72 -13.07 1.45
C GLU A 864 24.45 -14.23 2.42
N CYS A 865 25.17 -14.33 3.52
CA CYS A 865 25.10 -15.49 4.44
C CYS A 865 24.67 -15.15 5.86
N GLY A 866 24.31 -13.89 6.15
CA GLY A 866 24.09 -13.40 7.51
C GLY A 866 23.00 -14.16 8.27
N ARG A 867 21.90 -14.55 7.59
CA ARG A 867 20.80 -15.33 8.21
C ARG A 867 21.28 -16.72 8.66
N ASP A 868 21.94 -17.44 7.76
CA ASP A 868 22.49 -18.77 8.05
C ASP A 868 23.57 -18.69 9.14
N PHE A 869 24.43 -17.67 9.05
CA PHE A 869 25.52 -17.48 10.00
C PHE A 869 24.99 -17.20 11.42
N THR A 870 23.99 -16.32 11.57
CA THR A 870 23.32 -16.09 12.85
C THR A 870 22.78 -17.40 13.42
N HIS A 871 22.10 -18.22 12.61
CA HIS A 871 21.55 -19.50 13.08
C HIS A 871 22.64 -20.46 13.57
N VAL A 872 23.76 -20.58 12.86
CA VAL A 872 24.89 -21.43 13.26
C VAL A 872 25.53 -20.94 14.56
N LEU A 873 25.67 -19.63 14.75
CA LEU A 873 26.16 -19.06 16.01
C LEU A 873 25.22 -19.37 17.18
N LEU A 874 23.89 -19.33 16.97
CA LEU A 874 22.91 -19.71 17.99
C LEU A 874 23.02 -21.20 18.36
N GLN A 875 23.13 -22.09 17.37
CA GLN A 875 23.34 -23.53 17.59
C GLN A 875 24.61 -23.80 18.41
N LEU A 876 25.71 -23.15 18.03
CA LEU A 876 26.99 -23.29 18.73
C LEU A 876 26.91 -22.73 20.16
N GLY A 877 26.24 -21.60 20.34
CA GLY A 877 25.96 -21.01 21.65
C GLY A 877 25.21 -21.99 22.56
N HIS A 878 24.12 -22.58 22.06
CA HIS A 878 23.33 -23.57 22.79
C HIS A 878 24.11 -24.86 23.10
N LEU A 879 24.97 -25.31 22.19
CA LEU A 879 25.87 -26.44 22.44
C LEU A 879 26.87 -26.11 23.58
N CYS A 880 27.48 -24.93 23.55
CA CYS A 880 28.46 -24.50 24.54
C CYS A 880 27.85 -24.31 25.95
N THR A 881 26.62 -23.81 26.05
CA THR A 881 25.93 -23.66 27.36
C THR A 881 25.67 -25.03 28.01
N ARG A 882 25.30 -26.05 27.22
CA ARG A 882 25.08 -27.42 27.73
C ARG A 882 26.37 -28.15 28.15
N GLN A 883 27.50 -27.84 27.54
CA GLN A 883 28.78 -28.54 27.78
C GLN A 883 29.67 -27.93 28.87
N GLY A 884 29.26 -26.80 29.47
CA GLY A 884 29.95 -26.21 30.63
C GLY A 884 30.67 -24.86 30.41
N PRO A 885 31.25 -24.50 29.25
CA PRO A 885 31.85 -23.17 29.07
C PRO A 885 30.77 -22.12 28.80
N ALA A 886 29.94 -21.81 29.81
CA ALA A 886 28.81 -20.87 29.71
C ALA A 886 29.21 -19.50 29.15
N GLN A 887 30.43 -19.03 29.43
CA GLN A 887 30.95 -17.76 28.89
C GLN A 887 31.20 -17.80 27.37
N GLN A 888 31.59 -18.94 26.81
CA GLN A 888 31.70 -19.10 25.35
C GLN A 888 30.32 -19.10 24.70
N GLY A 889 29.34 -19.76 25.33
CA GLY A 889 27.95 -19.76 24.86
C GLY A 889 27.38 -18.35 24.75
N LYS A 890 27.58 -17.54 25.80
CA LYS A 890 27.24 -16.11 25.80
C LYS A 890 27.86 -15.37 24.60
N GLY A 891 29.18 -15.51 24.40
CA GLY A 891 29.89 -14.82 23.33
C GLY A 891 29.32 -15.13 21.94
N TYR A 892 28.91 -16.38 21.68
CA TYR A 892 28.27 -16.73 20.41
C TYR A 892 26.87 -16.14 20.24
N TYR A 893 26.07 -16.07 21.31
CA TYR A 893 24.77 -15.40 21.25
C TYR A 893 24.89 -13.89 21.01
N GLU A 894 25.84 -13.21 21.67
CA GLU A 894 26.11 -11.78 21.44
C GLU A 894 26.64 -11.54 20.02
N TRP A 895 27.48 -12.43 19.49
CA TRP A 895 27.93 -12.34 18.11
C TRP A 895 26.78 -12.57 17.11
N ALA A 896 25.90 -13.53 17.39
CA ALA A 896 24.70 -13.78 16.59
C ALA A 896 23.81 -12.53 16.51
N LEU A 897 23.62 -11.84 17.64
CA LEU A 897 22.90 -10.57 17.71
C LEU A 897 23.58 -9.47 16.89
N LEU A 898 24.91 -9.32 17.01
CA LEU A 898 25.67 -8.33 16.25
C LEU A 898 25.49 -8.52 14.73
N VAL A 899 25.65 -9.76 14.24
CA VAL A 899 25.44 -10.09 12.83
C VAL A 899 24.00 -9.75 12.41
N ALA A 900 23.01 -10.08 13.22
CA ALA A 900 21.61 -9.79 12.90
C ALA A 900 21.29 -8.27 12.90
N VAL A 901 21.98 -7.48 13.72
CA VAL A 901 21.88 -6.01 13.75
C VAL A 901 22.51 -5.39 12.51
N GLU A 902 23.72 -5.81 12.13
CA GLU A 902 24.39 -5.34 10.91
C GLU A 902 23.59 -5.66 9.64
N MET A 903 22.87 -6.79 9.64
CA MET A 903 21.99 -7.20 8.55
C MET A 903 20.62 -6.51 8.54
N GLY A 904 20.25 -5.77 9.58
CA GLY A 904 18.91 -5.22 9.73
C GLY A 904 17.80 -6.27 9.88
N HIS A 905 18.13 -7.54 10.15
CA HIS A 905 17.16 -8.65 10.16
C HIS A 905 16.50 -8.81 11.54
N VAL A 906 15.36 -8.16 11.74
CA VAL A 906 14.69 -8.05 13.05
C VAL A 906 14.31 -9.40 13.66
N GLU A 907 13.83 -10.37 12.87
CA GLU A 907 13.50 -11.71 13.39
C GLU A 907 14.72 -12.45 13.95
N SER A 908 15.86 -12.34 13.26
CA SER A 908 17.12 -12.94 13.72
C SER A 908 17.62 -12.25 15.00
N GLN A 909 17.44 -10.93 15.11
CA GLN A 909 17.73 -10.18 16.33
C GLN A 909 16.84 -10.68 17.48
N LEU A 910 15.54 -10.86 17.25
CA LEU A 910 14.60 -11.33 18.26
C LEU A 910 14.99 -12.72 18.78
N ARG A 911 15.32 -13.66 17.89
CA ARG A 911 15.78 -15.01 18.28
C ARG A 911 17.07 -14.96 19.10
N ALA A 912 18.04 -14.14 18.71
CA ALA A 912 19.30 -14.02 19.45
C ALA A 912 19.08 -13.43 20.85
N VAL A 913 18.24 -12.39 20.97
CA VAL A 913 17.88 -11.79 22.26
C VAL A 913 17.12 -12.78 23.14
N GLN A 914 16.19 -13.56 22.59
CA GLN A 914 15.49 -14.62 23.34
C GLN A 914 16.45 -15.63 23.97
N ARG A 915 17.47 -16.07 23.20
CA ARG A 915 18.52 -16.97 23.73
C ARG A 915 19.35 -16.32 24.83
N LEU A 916 19.64 -15.02 24.73
CA LEU A 916 20.33 -14.25 25.77
C LEU A 916 19.47 -14.09 27.04
N CYS A 917 18.18 -13.80 26.90
CA CYS A 917 17.24 -13.76 28.02
C CYS A 917 17.21 -15.10 28.76
N HIS A 918 17.05 -16.21 28.03
CA HIS A 918 17.09 -17.55 28.61
C HIS A 918 18.44 -17.85 29.30
N PHE A 919 19.55 -17.43 28.70
CA PHE A 919 20.88 -17.60 29.27
C PHE A 919 21.00 -16.91 30.64
N TYR A 920 20.56 -15.65 30.75
CA TYR A 920 20.63 -14.90 32.00
C TYR A 920 19.54 -15.25 33.01
N SER A 921 18.47 -15.95 32.60
CA SER A 921 17.44 -16.42 33.53
C SER A 921 17.76 -17.81 34.11
N ALA A 922 18.29 -18.73 33.29
CA ALA A 922 18.42 -20.15 33.63
C ALA A 922 19.87 -20.64 33.79
N VAL A 923 20.80 -20.15 32.96
CA VAL A 923 22.18 -20.66 32.92
C VAL A 923 23.10 -19.87 33.85
N MET A 924 23.07 -18.54 33.75
CA MET A 924 23.85 -17.61 34.56
C MET A 924 22.91 -16.53 35.13
N PRO A 925 22.12 -16.84 36.19
CA PRO A 925 21.13 -15.95 36.76
C PRO A 925 21.66 -14.53 37.04
N SER A 926 21.16 -13.54 36.31
CA SER A 926 21.47 -12.12 36.53
C SER A 926 20.24 -11.27 36.22
N GLU A 927 19.56 -10.81 37.26
CA GLU A 927 18.33 -10.01 37.13
C GLU A 927 18.57 -8.73 36.33
N ALA A 928 19.69 -8.03 36.56
CA ALA A 928 20.03 -6.82 35.83
C ALA A 928 20.22 -7.05 34.32
N GLN A 929 20.86 -8.14 33.92
CA GLN A 929 21.06 -8.46 32.50
C GLN A 929 19.75 -8.94 31.85
N CYS A 930 18.94 -9.72 32.57
CA CYS A 930 17.61 -10.10 32.09
C CYS A 930 16.75 -8.86 31.76
N VAL A 931 16.74 -7.85 32.62
CA VAL A 931 15.99 -6.60 32.35
C VAL A 931 16.47 -5.94 31.07
N ILE A 932 17.78 -5.76 30.89
CA ILE A 932 18.35 -5.11 29.69
C ILE A 932 17.95 -5.86 28.41
N TYR A 933 18.12 -7.18 28.38
CA TYR A 933 17.81 -7.96 27.18
C TYR A 933 16.31 -8.07 26.93
N HIS A 934 15.46 -8.15 27.96
CA HIS A 934 14.01 -8.11 27.77
C HIS A 934 13.51 -6.74 27.31
N GLU A 935 14.10 -5.62 27.75
CA GLU A 935 13.79 -4.29 27.24
C GLU A 935 14.20 -4.14 25.75
N LEU A 936 15.35 -4.69 25.38
CA LEU A 936 15.75 -4.78 23.98
C LEU A 936 14.73 -5.64 23.19
N GLN A 937 14.34 -6.79 23.72
CA GLN A 937 13.34 -7.67 23.12
C GLN A 937 12.01 -6.96 22.91
N LEU A 938 11.57 -6.17 23.90
CA LEU A 938 10.36 -5.35 23.84
C LEU A 938 10.45 -4.32 22.71
N SER A 939 11.59 -3.64 22.59
CA SER A 939 11.81 -2.67 21.50
C SER A 939 11.75 -3.31 20.11
N LEU A 940 12.21 -4.57 19.98
CA LEU A 940 12.11 -5.34 18.74
C LEU A 940 10.68 -5.81 18.49
N ALA A 941 9.96 -6.29 19.52
CA ALA A 941 8.56 -6.67 19.41
C ALA A 941 7.69 -5.50 18.93
N CYS A 942 7.93 -4.28 19.43
CA CYS A 942 7.26 -3.07 18.93
C CYS A 942 7.56 -2.80 17.45
N LYS A 943 8.78 -3.09 16.95
CA LYS A 943 9.14 -2.92 15.52
C LYS A 943 8.44 -3.94 14.62
N VAL A 944 8.20 -5.17 15.11
CA VAL A 944 7.48 -6.22 14.40
C VAL A 944 5.95 -6.05 14.55
N ALA A 945 5.50 -5.11 15.38
CA ALA A 945 4.10 -4.87 15.73
C ALA A 945 3.39 -6.08 16.37
N ASP A 946 4.14 -6.98 17.03
CA ASP A 946 3.57 -8.10 17.77
C ASP A 946 3.12 -7.64 19.17
N LYS A 947 1.86 -7.23 19.26
CA LYS A 947 1.25 -6.75 20.50
C LYS A 947 1.05 -7.84 21.54
N VAL A 948 0.89 -9.10 21.12
CA VAL A 948 0.76 -10.23 22.06
C VAL A 948 2.08 -10.44 22.79
N LEU A 949 3.18 -10.47 22.03
CA LEU A 949 4.52 -10.58 22.58
C LEU A 949 4.90 -9.34 23.40
N GLU A 950 4.52 -8.14 22.95
CA GLU A 950 4.73 -6.89 23.70
C GLU A 950 4.13 -6.98 25.11
N GLY A 951 2.86 -7.39 25.22
CA GLY A 951 2.18 -7.55 26.51
C GLY A 951 2.86 -8.58 27.44
N GLN A 952 3.26 -9.74 26.89
CA GLN A 952 3.98 -10.78 27.64
C GLN A 952 5.36 -10.31 28.14
N LEU A 953 6.08 -9.55 27.32
CA LEU A 953 7.39 -9.03 27.68
C LEU A 953 7.29 -7.95 28.77
N LEU A 954 6.31 -7.05 28.68
CA LEU A 954 6.05 -6.04 29.72
C LEU A 954 5.72 -6.71 31.07
N GLU A 955 4.91 -7.78 31.06
CA GLU A 955 4.62 -8.58 32.25
C GLU A 955 5.89 -9.22 32.84
N THR A 956 6.73 -9.81 31.98
CA THR A 956 8.01 -10.43 32.39
C THR A 956 8.96 -9.38 32.98
N ILE A 957 9.10 -8.22 32.35
CA ILE A 957 9.94 -7.11 32.83
C ILE A 957 9.41 -6.60 34.17
N SER A 958 8.09 -6.44 34.32
CA SER A 958 7.48 -6.04 35.59
C SER A 958 7.84 -7.02 36.72
N GLN A 959 7.75 -8.32 36.47
CA GLN A 959 8.11 -9.35 37.45
C GLN A 959 9.59 -9.31 37.83
N LEU A 960 10.49 -9.00 36.89
CA LEU A 960 11.92 -8.81 37.15
C LEU A 960 12.18 -7.55 37.98
N TYR A 961 11.48 -6.45 37.73
CA TYR A 961 11.59 -5.26 38.57
C TYR A 961 11.03 -5.50 39.98
N LEU A 962 9.97 -6.30 40.11
CA LEU A 962 9.45 -6.73 41.41
C LEU A 962 10.46 -7.54 42.22
N SER A 963 11.28 -8.40 41.59
CA SER A 963 12.28 -9.20 42.31
C SER A 963 13.44 -8.38 42.86
N LEU A 964 13.77 -7.24 42.25
CA LEU A 964 14.84 -6.35 42.71
C LEU A 964 14.58 -5.73 44.09
N GLY A 965 13.32 -5.68 44.54
CA GLY A 965 12.97 -5.37 45.93
C GLY A 965 13.16 -3.91 46.38
N THR A 966 13.49 -2.99 45.46
CA THR A 966 13.68 -1.56 45.79
C THR A 966 12.45 -0.72 45.46
N GLU A 967 12.24 0.37 46.20
CA GLU A 967 11.08 1.26 45.98
C GLU A 967 11.03 1.83 44.55
N ARG A 968 12.19 2.17 43.97
CA ARG A 968 12.28 2.62 42.57
C ARG A 968 11.89 1.51 41.60
N ALA A 969 12.34 0.29 41.84
CA ALA A 969 12.00 -0.87 41.02
C ALA A 969 10.50 -1.20 41.10
N TYR A 970 9.86 -1.09 42.26
CA TYR A 970 8.41 -1.27 42.38
C TYR A 970 7.62 -0.23 41.56
N LYS A 971 8.08 1.03 41.52
CA LYS A 971 7.47 2.06 40.65
C LYS A 971 7.61 1.70 39.17
N SER A 972 8.81 1.28 38.74
CA SER A 972 9.03 0.81 37.36
C SER A 972 8.18 -0.43 37.03
N ALA A 973 8.10 -1.41 37.94
CA ALA A 973 7.24 -2.57 37.77
C ALA A 973 5.78 -2.17 37.59
N LEU A 974 5.29 -1.21 38.38
CA LEU A 974 3.93 -0.70 38.25
C LEU A 974 3.67 -0.08 36.87
N ASP A 975 4.61 0.72 36.37
CA ASP A 975 4.50 1.33 35.04
C ASP A 975 4.44 0.26 33.94
N TYR A 976 5.30 -0.75 34.02
CA TYR A 976 5.30 -1.90 33.10
C TYR A 976 4.01 -2.73 33.19
N THR A 977 3.52 -3.02 34.41
CA THR A 977 2.24 -3.73 34.61
C THR A 977 1.09 -2.95 33.99
N LYS A 978 1.01 -1.64 34.21
CA LYS A 978 -0.06 -0.79 33.63
C LYS A 978 -0.03 -0.79 32.10
N ARG A 979 1.16 -0.74 31.50
CA ARG A 979 1.32 -0.85 30.05
C ARG A 979 0.86 -2.23 29.53
N SER A 980 1.27 -3.32 30.19
CA SER A 980 0.84 -4.67 29.81
C SER A 980 -0.68 -4.85 29.94
N LEU A 981 -1.26 -4.27 30.99
CA LEU A 981 -2.69 -4.29 31.26
C LEU A 981 -3.48 -3.59 30.16
N GLY A 982 -3.04 -2.40 29.72
CA GLY A 982 -3.65 -1.71 28.58
C GLY A 982 -3.70 -2.58 27.33
N ILE A 983 -2.59 -3.23 26.98
CA ILE A 983 -2.53 -4.15 25.83
C ILE A 983 -3.47 -5.36 26.01
N PHE A 984 -3.53 -5.97 27.20
CA PHE A 984 -4.43 -7.11 27.43
C PHE A 984 -5.91 -6.73 27.38
N ILE A 985 -6.27 -5.51 27.80
CA ILE A 985 -7.61 -4.94 27.63
C ILE A 985 -7.91 -4.79 26.13
N ASP A 986 -6.99 -4.19 25.37
CA ASP A 986 -7.16 -3.96 23.93
C ASP A 986 -7.33 -5.28 23.15
N LEU A 987 -6.51 -6.29 23.48
CA LEU A 987 -6.55 -7.63 22.91
C LEU A 987 -7.70 -8.50 23.44
N GLN A 988 -8.51 -8.00 24.38
CA GLN A 988 -9.56 -8.74 25.08
C GLN A 988 -9.09 -10.05 25.75
N LYS A 989 -7.83 -10.13 26.18
CA LYS A 989 -7.28 -11.29 26.90
C LYS A 989 -7.67 -11.22 28.37
N LYS A 990 -8.94 -11.53 28.67
CA LYS A 990 -9.55 -11.34 30.01
C LYS A 990 -8.81 -12.05 31.14
N GLU A 991 -8.27 -13.24 30.88
CA GLU A 991 -7.46 -13.95 31.87
C GLU A 991 -6.20 -13.16 32.23
N LYS A 992 -5.46 -12.68 31.23
CA LYS A 992 -4.23 -11.89 31.43
C LYS A 992 -4.54 -10.51 32.02
N GLU A 993 -5.65 -9.90 31.62
CA GLU A 993 -6.15 -8.65 32.19
C GLU A 993 -6.39 -8.80 33.70
N ALA A 994 -7.07 -9.86 34.14
CA ALA A 994 -7.34 -10.12 35.55
C ALA A 994 -6.05 -10.33 36.36
N HIS A 995 -5.08 -11.07 35.82
CA HIS A 995 -3.76 -11.25 36.44
C HIS A 995 -2.99 -9.93 36.54
N ALA A 996 -3.00 -9.10 35.49
CA ALA A 996 -2.31 -7.81 35.49
C ALA A 996 -2.93 -6.81 36.49
N TRP A 997 -4.26 -6.77 36.62
CA TRP A 997 -4.93 -6.01 37.68
C TRP A 997 -4.49 -6.49 39.08
N LEU A 998 -4.43 -7.80 39.29
CA LEU A 998 -4.01 -8.38 40.56
C LEU A 998 -2.54 -8.04 40.88
N GLN A 999 -1.65 -8.13 39.89
CA GLN A 999 -0.24 -7.75 40.04
C GLN A 999 -0.08 -6.27 40.38
N ALA A 1000 -0.83 -5.38 39.73
CA ALA A 1000 -0.82 -3.96 40.08
C ALA A 1000 -1.33 -3.74 41.53
N GLY A 1001 -2.37 -4.45 41.95
CA GLY A 1001 -2.84 -4.46 43.35
C GLY A 1001 -1.75 -4.91 44.33
N LYS A 1002 -1.01 -5.97 44.00
CA LYS A 1002 0.16 -6.44 44.78
C LYS A 1002 1.26 -5.38 44.87
N ILE A 1003 1.57 -4.70 43.77
CA ILE A 1003 2.59 -3.64 43.77
C ILE A 1003 2.15 -2.43 44.62
N TYR A 1004 0.88 -2.02 44.53
CA TYR A 1004 0.32 -0.98 45.39
C TYR A 1004 0.34 -1.35 46.87
N TYR A 1005 0.14 -2.64 47.18
CA TYR A 1005 0.24 -3.16 48.55
C TYR A 1005 1.68 -3.03 49.07
N ILE A 1006 2.68 -3.38 48.25
CA ILE A 1006 4.09 -3.20 48.60
C ILE A 1006 4.45 -1.71 48.79
N LEU A 1007 3.90 -0.83 47.95
CA LEU A 1007 4.07 0.62 48.01
C LEU A 1007 3.25 1.30 49.13
N ARG A 1008 2.45 0.55 49.90
CA ARG A 1008 1.59 1.02 50.99
C ARG A 1008 0.53 2.04 50.56
N GLN A 1009 -0.10 1.84 49.41
CA GLN A 1009 -1.21 2.67 48.92
C GLN A 1009 -2.55 1.93 49.05
N SER A 1010 -3.05 1.80 50.29
CA SER A 1010 -4.19 0.93 50.67
C SER A 1010 -5.46 1.16 49.85
N GLU A 1011 -5.83 2.41 49.56
CA GLU A 1011 -7.04 2.75 48.78
C GLU A 1011 -7.02 2.13 47.37
N LEU A 1012 -5.84 2.06 46.74
CA LEU A 1012 -5.68 1.51 45.39
C LEU A 1012 -5.59 -0.01 45.40
N VAL A 1013 -5.12 -0.62 46.49
CA VAL A 1013 -5.06 -2.09 46.63
C VAL A 1013 -6.46 -2.68 46.53
N ASP A 1014 -7.39 -2.18 47.33
CA ASP A 1014 -8.75 -2.71 47.40
C ASP A 1014 -9.47 -2.55 46.04
N LEU A 1015 -9.28 -1.40 45.37
CA LEU A 1015 -9.84 -1.13 44.03
C LEU A 1015 -9.28 -2.12 42.98
N TYR A 1016 -7.96 -2.25 42.87
CA TYR A 1016 -7.34 -3.07 41.83
C TYR A 1016 -7.62 -4.58 42.02
N ILE A 1017 -7.61 -5.06 43.27
CA ILE A 1017 -7.97 -6.45 43.58
C ILE A 1017 -9.45 -6.70 43.27
N GLN A 1018 -10.35 -5.75 43.57
CA GLN A 1018 -11.77 -5.88 43.25
C GLN A 1018 -12.02 -5.93 41.75
N VAL A 1019 -11.35 -5.07 40.96
CA VAL A 1019 -11.46 -5.09 39.50
C VAL A 1019 -10.94 -6.41 38.93
N ALA A 1020 -9.78 -6.90 39.38
CA ALA A 1020 -9.23 -8.20 38.96
C ALA A 1020 -10.25 -9.34 39.13
N GLN A 1021 -10.94 -9.35 40.28
CA GLN A 1021 -11.93 -10.37 40.61
C GLN A 1021 -13.19 -10.26 39.76
N ASN A 1022 -13.68 -9.03 39.53
CA ASN A 1022 -14.82 -8.81 38.65
C ASN A 1022 -14.52 -9.30 37.23
N VAL A 1023 -13.34 -8.98 36.68
CA VAL A 1023 -12.91 -9.44 35.36
C VAL A 1023 -12.84 -10.97 35.29
N ALA A 1024 -12.31 -11.61 36.33
CA ALA A 1024 -12.26 -13.08 36.44
C ALA A 1024 -13.66 -13.71 36.45
N LEU A 1025 -14.61 -13.12 37.18
CA LEU A 1025 -15.99 -13.61 37.20
C LEU A 1025 -16.69 -13.43 35.84
N TYR A 1026 -16.36 -12.36 35.10
CA TYR A 1026 -16.88 -12.13 33.75
C TYR A 1026 -16.38 -13.14 32.71
N THR A 1027 -15.28 -13.86 32.94
CA THR A 1027 -14.84 -14.93 32.00
C THR A 1027 -15.73 -16.16 32.05
N GLY A 1028 -16.47 -16.35 33.16
CA GLY A 1028 -17.28 -17.54 33.39
C GLY A 1028 -16.48 -18.81 33.73
N ASP A 1029 -15.16 -18.73 33.87
CA ASP A 1029 -14.34 -19.85 34.34
C ASP A 1029 -14.20 -19.84 35.87
N PRO A 1030 -14.85 -20.78 36.58
CA PRO A 1030 -14.78 -20.83 38.05
C PRO A 1030 -13.39 -21.24 38.56
N ASN A 1031 -12.56 -21.91 37.75
CA ASN A 1031 -11.19 -22.26 38.15
C ASN A 1031 -10.28 -21.02 38.18
N LEU A 1032 -10.33 -20.19 37.13
CA LEU A 1032 -9.64 -18.90 37.12
C LEU A 1032 -10.09 -18.00 38.28
N GLY A 1033 -11.39 -17.94 38.55
CA GLY A 1033 -11.94 -17.20 39.69
C GLY A 1033 -11.36 -17.69 41.03
N LEU A 1034 -11.36 -19.02 41.24
CA LEU A 1034 -10.76 -19.65 42.42
C LEU A 1034 -9.28 -19.30 42.59
N GLU A 1035 -8.50 -19.42 41.51
CA GLU A 1035 -7.07 -19.11 41.52
C GLU A 1035 -6.80 -17.64 41.87
N LEU A 1036 -7.55 -16.70 41.29
CA LEU A 1036 -7.38 -15.28 41.57
C LEU A 1036 -7.87 -14.87 42.96
N PHE A 1037 -8.91 -15.51 43.52
CA PHE A 1037 -9.30 -15.29 44.92
C PHE A 1037 -8.25 -15.83 45.90
N GLU A 1038 -7.70 -17.02 45.63
CA GLU A 1038 -6.59 -17.57 46.42
C GLU A 1038 -5.37 -16.63 46.34
N ALA A 1039 -4.98 -16.19 45.14
CA ALA A 1039 -3.84 -15.29 44.95
C ALA A 1039 -4.05 -13.89 45.56
N ALA A 1040 -5.28 -13.36 45.54
CA ALA A 1040 -5.61 -12.12 46.24
C ALA A 1040 -5.47 -12.25 47.76
N GLY A 1041 -5.90 -13.39 48.33
CA GLY A 1041 -5.65 -13.72 49.73
C GLY A 1041 -4.16 -13.83 50.03
N ASP A 1042 -3.38 -14.41 49.12
CA ASP A 1042 -1.93 -14.60 49.27
C ASP A 1042 -1.18 -13.26 49.39
N ILE A 1043 -1.63 -12.20 48.70
CA ILE A 1043 -1.05 -10.85 48.81
C ILE A 1043 -1.06 -10.37 50.27
N PHE A 1044 -2.18 -10.55 50.98
CA PHE A 1044 -2.33 -10.14 52.37
C PHE A 1044 -1.70 -11.15 53.33
N PHE A 1045 -1.80 -12.45 53.04
CA PHE A 1045 -1.24 -13.52 53.88
C PHE A 1045 0.29 -13.43 53.99
N ASP A 1046 0.99 -13.26 52.85
CA ASP A 1046 2.44 -13.11 52.81
C ASP A 1046 2.90 -11.70 53.22
N GLY A 1047 1.97 -10.74 53.21
CA GLY A 1047 2.21 -9.33 53.46
C GLY A 1047 2.59 -8.98 54.90
N ALA A 1048 3.04 -7.75 55.13
CA ALA A 1048 3.47 -7.27 56.45
C ALA A 1048 2.36 -6.53 57.24
N TRP A 1049 1.22 -6.24 56.61
CA TRP A 1049 0.13 -5.43 57.17
C TRP A 1049 -1.24 -5.93 56.68
N GLU A 1050 -2.31 -5.69 57.46
CA GLU A 1050 -3.69 -6.09 57.09
C GLU A 1050 -3.89 -7.58 56.77
N ARG A 1051 -3.14 -8.47 57.43
CA ARG A 1051 -3.23 -9.93 57.22
C ARG A 1051 -4.63 -10.50 57.45
N GLU A 1052 -5.42 -9.87 58.32
CA GLU A 1052 -6.81 -10.21 58.60
C GLU A 1052 -7.69 -10.22 57.34
N LYS A 1053 -7.41 -9.34 56.36
CA LYS A 1053 -8.16 -9.31 55.09
C LYS A 1053 -8.07 -10.63 54.31
N ALA A 1054 -6.97 -11.37 54.43
CA ALA A 1054 -6.81 -12.67 53.78
C ALA A 1054 -7.87 -13.71 54.21
N VAL A 1055 -8.38 -13.62 55.46
CA VAL A 1055 -9.45 -14.52 55.96
C VAL A 1055 -10.68 -14.41 55.05
N SER A 1056 -11.10 -13.20 54.71
CA SER A 1056 -12.29 -12.97 53.89
C SER A 1056 -12.12 -13.51 52.46
N PHE A 1057 -10.93 -13.40 51.86
CA PHE A 1057 -10.67 -13.94 50.53
C PHE A 1057 -10.68 -15.47 50.52
N TYR A 1058 -10.11 -16.11 51.53
CA TYR A 1058 -10.11 -17.58 51.60
C TYR A 1058 -11.46 -18.14 52.02
N ARG A 1059 -12.04 -17.66 53.13
CA ARG A 1059 -13.26 -18.21 53.73
C ARG A 1059 -14.50 -17.88 52.92
N ASP A 1060 -14.67 -16.62 52.55
CA ASP A 1060 -15.95 -16.14 52.01
C ASP A 1060 -15.99 -16.21 50.47
N ARG A 1061 -14.82 -16.30 49.80
CA ARG A 1061 -14.73 -16.28 48.33
C ARG A 1061 -14.13 -17.56 47.75
N ALA A 1062 -12.87 -17.87 48.04
CA ALA A 1062 -12.15 -18.98 47.40
C ALA A 1062 -12.68 -20.37 47.83
N LEU A 1063 -12.92 -20.60 49.13
CA LEU A 1063 -13.33 -21.91 49.63
C LEU A 1063 -14.71 -22.35 49.11
N PRO A 1064 -15.76 -21.50 49.07
CA PRO A 1064 -17.02 -21.85 48.44
C PRO A 1064 -16.87 -22.22 46.97
N LEU A 1065 -16.03 -21.49 46.21
CA LEU A 1065 -15.73 -21.82 44.81
C LEU A 1065 -14.98 -23.14 44.66
N ALA A 1066 -14.05 -23.46 45.55
CA ALA A 1066 -13.37 -24.75 45.55
C ALA A 1066 -14.35 -25.91 45.78
N VAL A 1067 -15.32 -25.71 46.68
CA VAL A 1067 -16.37 -26.69 46.97
C VAL A 1067 -17.33 -26.85 45.79
N THR A 1068 -17.79 -25.76 45.17
CA THR A 1068 -18.71 -25.82 44.02
C THR A 1068 -18.05 -26.40 42.76
N THR A 1069 -16.75 -26.16 42.56
CA THR A 1069 -15.95 -26.77 41.48
C THR A 1069 -15.53 -28.22 41.78
N GLY A 1070 -15.70 -28.69 43.01
CA GLY A 1070 -15.28 -30.03 43.45
C GLY A 1070 -13.76 -30.19 43.54
N ASN A 1071 -12.99 -29.11 43.62
CA ASN A 1071 -11.53 -29.13 43.68
C ASN A 1071 -11.05 -29.42 45.12
N ARG A 1072 -11.12 -30.70 45.51
CA ARG A 1072 -10.73 -31.20 46.84
C ARG A 1072 -9.29 -30.83 47.25
N LYS A 1073 -8.38 -30.71 46.28
CA LYS A 1073 -6.99 -30.28 46.55
C LYS A 1073 -6.93 -28.81 46.94
N ALA A 1074 -7.67 -27.94 46.24
CA ALA A 1074 -7.76 -26.52 46.58
C ALA A 1074 -8.48 -26.30 47.90
N GLU A 1075 -9.58 -27.03 48.17
CA GLU A 1075 -10.27 -27.00 49.47
C GLU A 1075 -9.29 -27.30 50.62
N LEU A 1076 -8.52 -28.39 50.51
CA LEU A 1076 -7.52 -28.75 51.52
C LEU A 1076 -6.44 -27.65 51.70
N ARG A 1077 -5.95 -27.08 50.60
CA ARG A 1077 -4.94 -25.99 50.66
C ARG A 1077 -5.50 -24.75 51.36
N LEU A 1078 -6.71 -24.32 50.99
CA LEU A 1078 -7.36 -23.14 51.57
C LEU A 1078 -7.69 -23.33 53.05
N CYS A 1079 -8.19 -24.50 53.44
CA CYS A 1079 -8.41 -24.82 54.86
C CYS A 1079 -7.09 -24.77 55.65
N ASN A 1080 -6.00 -25.32 55.12
CA ASN A 1080 -4.69 -25.23 55.77
C ASN A 1080 -4.17 -23.79 55.88
N LYS A 1081 -4.34 -22.96 54.83
CA LYS A 1081 -3.99 -21.53 54.85
C LYS A 1081 -4.79 -20.77 55.91
N LEU A 1082 -6.10 -21.03 56.01
CA LEU A 1082 -6.98 -20.45 57.04
C LEU A 1082 -6.57 -20.84 58.47
N VAL A 1083 -6.26 -22.13 58.70
CA VAL A 1083 -5.77 -22.61 60.01
C VAL A 1083 -4.48 -21.90 60.40
N ALA A 1084 -3.53 -21.80 59.46
CA ALA A 1084 -2.26 -21.12 59.70
C ALA A 1084 -2.48 -19.63 60.01
N LEU A 1085 -3.34 -18.95 59.24
CA LEU A 1085 -3.61 -17.53 59.42
C LEU A 1085 -4.33 -17.23 60.75
N LEU A 1086 -5.41 -17.95 61.07
CA LEU A 1086 -6.19 -17.75 62.30
C LEU A 1086 -5.37 -18.09 63.56
N ALA A 1087 -4.44 -19.03 63.48
CA ALA A 1087 -3.47 -19.29 64.54
C ALA A 1087 -2.53 -18.08 64.77
N THR A 1088 -2.14 -17.36 63.71
CA THR A 1088 -1.31 -16.15 63.83
C THR A 1088 -2.07 -14.91 64.30
N LEU A 1089 -3.39 -14.87 64.10
CA LEU A 1089 -4.27 -13.78 64.52
C LEU A 1089 -4.84 -13.96 65.95
N GLU A 1090 -4.38 -14.97 66.68
CA GLU A 1090 -4.83 -15.31 68.04
C GLU A 1090 -6.33 -15.69 68.16
N GLU A 1091 -6.94 -16.17 67.07
CA GLU A 1091 -8.32 -16.69 67.03
C GLU A 1091 -8.37 -18.22 66.77
N PRO A 1092 -7.80 -19.06 67.67
CA PRO A 1092 -7.66 -20.50 67.43
C PRO A 1092 -8.99 -21.27 67.46
N GLN A 1093 -10.05 -20.68 68.00
CA GLN A 1093 -11.38 -21.32 68.08
C GLN A 1093 -12.02 -21.43 66.69
N GLU A 1094 -11.96 -20.38 65.87
CA GLU A 1094 -12.44 -20.41 64.48
C GLU A 1094 -11.55 -21.30 63.60
N GLY A 1095 -10.23 -21.29 63.83
CA GLY A 1095 -9.29 -22.14 63.09
C GLY A 1095 -9.52 -23.65 63.29
N LEU A 1096 -10.09 -24.06 64.42
CA LEU A 1096 -10.31 -25.47 64.74
C LEU A 1096 -11.30 -26.14 63.76
N GLU A 1097 -12.31 -25.43 63.28
CA GLU A 1097 -13.29 -25.95 62.31
C GLU A 1097 -12.63 -26.26 60.96
N PHE A 1098 -11.82 -25.34 60.47
CA PHE A 1098 -11.04 -25.53 59.24
C PHE A 1098 -9.97 -26.62 59.41
N ALA A 1099 -9.41 -26.80 60.61
CA ALA A 1099 -8.46 -27.89 60.88
C ALA A 1099 -9.12 -29.28 60.81
N HIS A 1100 -10.33 -29.43 61.35
CA HIS A 1100 -11.11 -30.67 61.20
C HIS A 1100 -11.48 -30.94 59.75
N MET A 1101 -11.87 -29.89 59.00
CA MET A 1101 -12.19 -29.99 57.58
C MET A 1101 -10.96 -30.40 56.74
N ALA A 1102 -9.81 -29.77 56.98
CA ALA A 1102 -8.54 -30.13 56.35
C ALA A 1102 -8.13 -31.58 56.69
N LEU A 1103 -8.31 -32.02 57.94
CA LEU A 1103 -8.02 -33.39 58.33
C LEU A 1103 -8.90 -34.38 57.57
N ALA A 1104 -10.21 -34.15 57.52
CA ALA A 1104 -11.16 -34.99 56.79
C ALA A 1104 -10.84 -35.04 55.28
N LEU A 1105 -10.49 -33.90 54.67
CA LEU A 1105 -10.07 -33.82 53.26
C LEU A 1105 -8.73 -34.55 53.03
N SER A 1106 -7.78 -34.46 53.96
CA SER A 1106 -6.50 -35.17 53.84
C SER A 1106 -6.68 -36.69 53.90
N ILE A 1107 -7.62 -37.19 54.71
CA ILE A 1107 -7.94 -38.62 54.83
C ILE A 1107 -8.62 -39.14 53.56
N THR A 1108 -9.48 -38.34 52.95
CA THR A 1108 -10.17 -38.70 51.70
C THR A 1108 -9.24 -38.65 50.49
N LEU A 1109 -8.29 -37.70 50.44
CA LEU A 1109 -7.26 -37.62 49.39
C LEU A 1109 -6.12 -38.63 49.58
N GLY A 1110 -5.87 -39.08 50.81
CA GLY A 1110 -4.81 -40.01 51.18
C GLY A 1110 -5.14 -41.50 51.02
N LYS A 1111 -6.39 -41.86 50.69
CA LYS A 1111 -6.75 -43.23 50.28
C LYS A 1111 -6.65 -43.35 48.75
N PRO A 1112 -5.85 -44.28 48.19
CA PRO A 1112 -5.91 -44.57 46.76
C PRO A 1112 -7.30 -45.17 46.42
N PRO A 1113 -7.81 -45.00 45.18
CA PRO A 1113 -9.05 -45.65 44.78
C PRO A 1113 -8.92 -47.17 44.93
N GLU A 1114 -9.94 -47.81 45.52
CA GLU A 1114 -10.03 -49.28 45.55
C GLU A 1114 -9.93 -49.83 44.12
N PRO A 1115 -9.14 -50.90 43.87
CA PRO A 1115 -9.16 -51.56 42.58
C PRO A 1115 -10.51 -52.25 42.39
N LEU A 1116 -11.14 -52.04 41.23
CA LEU A 1116 -12.21 -52.91 40.75
C LEU A 1116 -11.71 -54.36 40.74
N PRO A 1117 -12.53 -55.35 41.17
CA PRO A 1117 -12.09 -56.73 41.19
C PRO A 1117 -12.05 -57.27 39.76
N GLY A 1118 -10.83 -57.51 39.26
CA GLY A 1118 -10.57 -58.39 38.13
C GLY A 1118 -9.71 -57.77 37.02
N GLN A 1119 -8.40 -58.00 37.08
CA GLN A 1119 -7.56 -58.59 36.02
C GLN A 1119 -6.08 -58.25 36.25
N ASP A 1120 -5.24 -59.28 36.06
CA ASP A 1120 -3.82 -59.38 36.43
C ASP A 1120 -2.87 -58.36 35.77
N PRO A 1121 -1.70 -58.09 36.37
CA PRO A 1121 -0.70 -57.19 35.83
C PRO A 1121 0.37 -57.94 35.02
N HIS A 1122 0.50 -57.62 33.73
CA HIS A 1122 1.75 -57.80 33.02
C HIS A 1122 2.03 -56.59 32.12
N PHE A 1123 3.30 -56.18 32.17
CA PHE A 1123 4.03 -55.20 31.35
C PHE A 1123 4.42 -53.87 32.00
N ALA A 1124 5.74 -53.71 31.98
CA ALA A 1124 6.56 -52.68 32.57
C ALA A 1124 6.89 -51.56 31.58
N ARG A 1125 7.29 -50.42 32.15
CA ARG A 1125 8.35 -49.46 31.72
C ARG A 1125 8.33 -48.90 30.29
N ALA A 1126 8.33 -47.57 30.19
CA ALA A 1126 9.51 -46.71 29.92
C ALA A 1126 9.02 -45.28 29.53
N GLN A 1127 9.38 -44.19 30.20
CA GLN A 1127 10.52 -43.25 29.99
C GLN A 1127 10.12 -41.88 30.64
N PRO A 1128 10.90 -40.77 30.55
CA PRO A 1128 12.25 -40.45 31.01
C PRO A 1128 12.26 -39.17 31.93
N PRO A 1129 13.41 -38.68 32.43
CA PRO A 1129 13.47 -37.58 33.42
C PRO A 1129 13.72 -36.20 32.78
N GLY A 1130 13.14 -35.14 33.35
CA GLY A 1130 13.58 -33.77 33.05
C GLY A 1130 12.65 -32.67 33.55
N LEU A 1131 12.99 -32.09 34.71
CA LEU A 1131 12.89 -30.67 35.13
C LEU A 1131 12.65 -30.59 36.65
N GLN A 1132 13.73 -30.81 37.41
CA GLN A 1132 13.82 -30.37 38.80
C GLN A 1132 14.47 -28.99 38.83
N GLY A 1133 13.70 -27.99 39.24
CA GLY A 1133 14.18 -26.66 39.56
C GLY A 1133 13.13 -25.89 40.36
N ARG A 1134 13.31 -25.84 41.68
CA ARG A 1134 12.61 -24.99 42.68
C ARG A 1134 11.15 -25.33 43.02
N SER A 1135 10.99 -26.20 44.02
CA SER A 1135 10.51 -25.81 45.37
C SER A 1135 10.69 -27.00 46.33
N ARG A 1136 11.90 -27.18 46.86
CA ARG A 1136 12.04 -27.96 48.11
C ARG A 1136 11.55 -27.07 49.23
N ASN A 1137 10.26 -27.20 49.56
CA ASN A 1137 9.72 -27.03 50.91
C ASN A 1137 8.35 -27.71 50.95
N SER A 1138 8.35 -29.03 50.76
CA SER A 1138 7.23 -29.89 51.13
C SER A 1138 7.57 -30.65 52.41
N CYS A 1139 6.65 -30.57 53.37
CA CYS A 1139 6.48 -31.47 54.51
C CYS A 1139 7.50 -31.35 55.65
N ARG A 1140 7.29 -30.36 56.52
CA ARG A 1140 7.36 -30.62 57.96
C ARG A 1140 5.95 -30.64 58.52
N ILE A 1141 5.47 -31.86 58.80
CA ILE A 1141 4.32 -32.10 59.67
C ILE A 1141 4.74 -31.61 61.06
N PHE A 1142 4.19 -30.49 61.52
CA PHE A 1142 4.26 -30.12 62.93
C PHE A 1142 3.09 -30.76 63.66
N LEU A 1143 3.35 -31.93 64.25
CA LEU A 1143 2.55 -32.44 65.35
C LEU A 1143 2.86 -31.58 66.58
N VAL A 1144 1.91 -30.75 67.00
CA VAL A 1144 1.99 -30.04 68.28
C VAL A 1144 1.58 -31.02 69.38
N SER A 1145 2.56 -31.53 70.12
CA SER A 1145 2.33 -32.16 71.42
C SER A 1145 2.16 -31.08 72.49
N CYS A 1146 1.02 -31.08 73.18
CA CYS A 1146 0.83 -30.35 74.43
C CYS A 1146 1.76 -30.90 75.53
N PRO A 1147 2.40 -30.06 76.36
CA PRO A 1147 2.78 -30.47 77.70
C PRO A 1147 1.67 -30.07 78.68
N GLY A 1148 1.23 -31.05 79.48
CA GLY A 1148 0.34 -30.84 80.60
C GLY A 1148 0.97 -29.95 81.68
N ARG A 1149 0.09 -29.25 82.39
CA ARG A 1149 0.36 -28.36 83.53
C ARG A 1149 1.23 -29.01 84.62
N HIS A 1150 2.07 -28.18 85.23
CA HIS A 1150 2.04 -27.97 86.68
C HIS A 1150 2.13 -26.48 86.98
#